data_AF-A0A084WPQ2-F1
#
_entry.id   AF-A0A084WPQ2-F1
#
_cell.length_a   1.000
_cell.length_b   1.000
_cell.length_c   1.000
_cell.angle_alpha   90.00
_cell.angle_beta   90.00
_cell.angle_gamma   90.00
#
_symmetry.space_group_name_H-M   'P 1'
#
loop_
_entity.id
_entity.type
_entity.pdbx_description
1 polymer ?
#
loop_
_entity_poly.entity_id
_entity_poly.type
_entity_poly.pdbx_seq_one_letter_code
_entity_poly.pdbx_strand_id
1 'polypeptide(L)'
;MGAPCGTTVPEQRRPEFKLPSKRHRFSVGLVLLCTSWLGSAGAAEAPAEYKPLQLNGTKCTIREPLYNHTFDFSSLSSDLQHHVMSDEENPERFFFNVCDDSEAFLKQVTGGNVSLGREPALLFEEGRIQFRFEGAPCGGAPGSVHSLDIILICRYEDNPDELRVVPYAPGSCRYFIFWDTPLACLPLPAAVRNNSCSVQDGTYEYSLLELGRENHEVHLGNGSKFILSVCKPVHYSHEAMCPPGSSVCFVNATEPDRARRYRDVGQAVANPTLNAQGELEMRMRSGSAEEQCGGESRIVFQCGGGPDVVKYLGQKNCTHEFEWRTELACRNVTRSCALNKLVDLSPLANRTYSVKAAGNNRTYELAVCHAPSLNFHCDPKWGACETHPGSGAQTTSLGLLNDELHFDKNPYLQYQSGAACGGSTAKSRFWETRIEFICDKARSEPLVVVAEDTDCLLVVHFVTSYACLGQLDCGAYNASSPDQYVDLSPLVRSDGNYEAHLGPGVPTTHRYFINVCRPLVPQYGLSCRGGAAACETIFDGKTQRNETTLGYPEVQPVVVGDTVLLKYFHGEPCRQDVHTNLSTLITFRCVPSAGAGEPLLVEIENGCHYRFDWPTSVICAPTQNTTPTPPPPPSPTGIYFEPKNCSFYNPTTAAWANMNDVFFGAEMGDLCTRNPVASIDGRTPDALDVHFSDQDATGCRDTGGKRYYNITITCGENKSPERTAKATI
;
A
#
# COMPACT_ATOMS: atom_id res chain seq x y z
N MET A 1 -63.62 1.11 -9.68
CA MET A 1 -64.04 -0.14 -10.34
C MET A 1 -62.80 -0.84 -10.87
N GLY A 2 -62.61 -2.12 -10.53
CA GLY A 2 -61.71 -3.06 -11.22
C GLY A 2 -60.21 -2.99 -10.90
N ALA A 3 -59.73 -3.95 -10.11
CA ALA A 3 -58.32 -4.32 -9.91
C ALA A 3 -57.79 -5.24 -11.06
N PRO A 4 -56.58 -5.84 -10.99
CA PRO A 4 -55.23 -5.25 -10.93
C PRO A 4 -54.29 -5.86 -12.03
N CYS A 5 -53.15 -5.22 -12.32
CA CYS A 5 -52.02 -5.86 -12.99
C CYS A 5 -50.89 -6.06 -11.99
N GLY A 6 -50.52 -7.33 -11.76
CA GLY A 6 -49.36 -7.71 -10.97
C GLY A 6 -48.07 -7.59 -11.76
N THR A 7 -46.98 -7.36 -11.04
CA THR A 7 -45.61 -7.50 -11.54
C THR A 7 -44.85 -8.43 -10.60
N THR A 8 -44.51 -9.59 -11.15
CA THR A 8 -43.58 -10.58 -10.64
C THR A 8 -42.14 -10.14 -10.92
N VAL A 9 -41.26 -10.24 -9.94
CA VAL A 9 -39.79 -10.16 -10.10
C VAL A 9 -39.21 -11.42 -9.43
N PRO A 10 -38.25 -12.13 -10.06
CA PRO A 10 -37.80 -13.43 -9.58
C PRO A 10 -36.85 -13.28 -8.39
N GLU A 11 -37.17 -14.01 -7.33
CA GLU A 11 -36.37 -14.17 -6.12
C GLU A 11 -35.18 -15.10 -6.43
N GLN A 12 -33.97 -14.54 -6.54
CA GLN A 12 -32.74 -15.34 -6.52
C GLN A 12 -32.48 -15.83 -5.08
N ARG A 13 -32.62 -17.14 -4.90
CA ARG A 13 -32.28 -17.85 -3.66
C ARG A 13 -30.80 -17.69 -3.33
N ARG A 14 -30.50 -17.27 -2.09
CA ARG A 14 -29.20 -17.52 -1.45
C ARG A 14 -28.98 -19.04 -1.31
N PRO A 15 -27.78 -19.57 -1.57
CA PRO A 15 -27.44 -20.91 -1.14
C PRO A 15 -27.25 -20.94 0.39
N GLU A 16 -28.13 -21.66 1.09
CA GLU A 16 -27.91 -22.10 2.48
C GLU A 16 -26.76 -23.13 2.52
N PHE A 17 -25.65 -22.79 3.16
CA PHE A 17 -24.66 -23.79 3.58
C PHE A 17 -25.19 -24.53 4.82
N LYS A 18 -25.70 -25.75 4.64
CA LYS A 18 -25.97 -26.70 5.73
C LYS A 18 -24.68 -27.43 6.12
N LEU A 19 -24.20 -27.23 7.34
CA LEU A 19 -23.19 -28.10 7.95
C LEU A 19 -23.74 -29.54 8.10
N PRO A 20 -22.97 -30.59 7.74
CA PRO A 20 -23.35 -31.95 8.07
C PRO A 20 -23.06 -32.24 9.55
N SER A 21 -24.12 -32.27 10.37
CA SER A 21 -24.10 -32.91 11.69
C SER A 21 -23.91 -34.42 11.53
N LYS A 22 -22.68 -34.93 11.70
CA LYS A 22 -22.46 -36.36 11.97
C LYS A 22 -22.56 -36.62 13.46
N ARG A 23 -23.69 -37.21 13.86
CA ARG A 23 -23.86 -37.88 15.16
C ARG A 23 -22.94 -39.10 15.21
N HIS A 24 -21.92 -39.07 16.05
CA HIS A 24 -21.20 -40.29 16.43
C HIS A 24 -22.08 -41.13 17.36
N ARG A 25 -22.56 -42.27 16.86
CA ARG A 25 -23.08 -43.36 17.69
C ARG A 25 -21.89 -44.09 18.30
N PHE A 26 -21.79 -44.06 19.62
CA PHE A 26 -20.95 -44.97 20.39
C PHE A 26 -21.42 -46.40 20.14
N SER A 27 -20.54 -47.24 19.60
CA SER A 27 -20.71 -48.70 19.54
C SER A 27 -19.69 -49.31 20.49
N VAL A 28 -20.19 -49.92 21.57
CA VAL A 28 -19.38 -50.69 22.53
C VAL A 28 -19.11 -52.05 21.90
N GLY A 29 -17.87 -52.26 21.43
CA GLY A 29 -17.40 -53.52 20.88
C GLY A 29 -16.52 -54.27 21.89
N LEU A 30 -17.01 -55.45 22.29
CA LEU A 30 -16.44 -56.42 23.22
C LEU A 30 -14.98 -56.78 22.90
N VAL A 31 -14.07 -56.65 23.88
CA VAL A 31 -12.69 -57.17 23.79
C VAL A 31 -12.73 -58.69 24.05
N LEU A 32 -12.52 -59.48 23.00
CA LEU A 32 -12.25 -60.91 23.09
C LEU A 32 -10.75 -61.16 22.97
N LEU A 33 -10.16 -61.58 24.09
CA LEU A 33 -8.83 -62.17 24.19
C LEU A 33 -8.75 -63.41 23.28
N CYS A 34 -7.83 -63.41 22.32
CA CYS A 34 -7.40 -64.64 21.65
C CYS A 34 -5.87 -64.69 21.61
N THR A 35 -5.36 -65.76 22.21
CA THR A 35 -3.96 -66.08 22.48
C THR A 35 -3.20 -66.50 21.22
N SER A 36 -2.01 -65.91 21.05
CA SER A 36 -0.79 -66.39 20.38
C SER A 36 -0.86 -67.61 19.45
N TRP A 37 -0.48 -67.41 18.18
CA TRP A 37 0.33 -68.37 17.41
C TRP A 37 1.44 -67.61 16.67
N LEU A 38 2.68 -67.99 16.92
CA LEU A 38 3.89 -67.47 16.28
C LEU A 38 3.94 -67.88 14.81
N GLY A 39 4.03 -66.88 13.93
CA GLY A 39 4.42 -67.04 12.52
C GLY A 39 5.33 -65.89 12.15
N SER A 40 6.61 -66.20 11.92
CA SER A 40 7.65 -65.26 11.51
C SER A 40 7.33 -64.65 10.14
N ALA A 41 6.91 -63.39 10.14
CA ALA A 41 6.96 -62.50 8.99
C ALA A 41 7.76 -61.26 9.41
N GLY A 42 8.77 -60.90 8.62
CA GLY A 42 9.69 -59.81 8.91
C GLY A 42 8.96 -58.54 9.32
N ALA A 43 9.53 -57.83 10.30
CA ALA A 43 9.08 -56.52 10.68
C ALA A 43 9.09 -55.61 9.44
N ALA A 44 7.91 -55.34 8.89
CA ALA A 44 7.73 -54.15 8.09
C ALA A 44 7.90 -52.98 9.06
N GLU A 45 8.99 -52.22 8.87
CA GLU A 45 9.17 -50.95 9.54
C GLU A 45 7.90 -50.12 9.36
N ALA A 46 7.35 -49.64 10.48
CA ALA A 46 6.30 -48.64 10.44
C ALA A 46 6.79 -47.46 9.58
N PRO A 47 5.94 -46.87 8.71
CA PRO A 47 6.36 -45.73 7.90
C PRO A 47 6.85 -44.63 8.84
N ALA A 48 8.07 -44.15 8.59
CA ALA A 48 8.72 -43.11 9.37
C ALA A 48 7.77 -41.93 9.58
N GLU A 49 7.55 -41.58 10.85
CA GLU A 49 6.71 -40.45 11.25
C GLU A 49 7.24 -39.17 10.58
N TYR A 50 6.37 -38.48 9.81
CA TYR A 50 6.71 -37.23 9.14
C TYR A 50 6.97 -36.16 10.22
N LYS A 51 8.24 -35.87 10.52
CA LYS A 51 8.62 -34.82 11.46
C LYS A 51 8.90 -33.53 10.69
N PRO A 52 8.14 -32.43 10.88
CA PRO A 52 8.33 -31.18 10.13
C PRO A 52 9.74 -30.60 10.32
N LEU A 53 10.29 -29.99 9.28
CA LEU A 53 11.58 -29.30 9.36
C LEU A 53 11.41 -28.01 10.15
N GLN A 54 11.96 -28.00 11.36
CA GLN A 54 11.94 -26.86 12.26
C GLN A 54 13.36 -26.51 12.69
N LEU A 55 13.75 -25.24 12.51
CA LEU A 55 15.06 -24.72 12.91
C LEU A 55 14.89 -23.43 13.71
N ASN A 56 15.80 -23.20 14.64
CA ASN A 56 15.90 -21.96 15.38
C ASN A 56 17.09 -21.15 14.85
N GLY A 57 16.86 -19.88 14.58
CA GLY A 57 17.90 -18.93 14.17
C GLY A 57 18.72 -18.44 15.36
N THR A 58 19.83 -17.77 15.06
CA THR A 58 20.70 -17.17 16.07
C THR A 58 21.08 -15.75 15.66
N LYS A 59 20.95 -14.77 16.56
CA LYS A 59 21.38 -13.37 16.33
C LYS A 59 20.93 -12.83 14.96
N CYS A 60 19.65 -13.03 14.65
CA CYS A 60 19.00 -12.64 13.39
C CYS A 60 19.44 -13.27 12.08
N THR A 61 20.17 -14.38 12.18
CA THR A 61 20.48 -15.20 11.01
C THR A 61 19.85 -16.57 11.14
N ILE A 62 19.43 -17.14 10.01
CA ILE A 62 18.97 -18.52 9.95
C ILE A 62 19.52 -19.18 8.69
N ARG A 63 20.11 -20.37 8.88
CA ARG A 63 20.72 -21.14 7.79
C ARG A 63 19.79 -22.29 7.42
N GLU A 64 19.23 -22.23 6.21
CA GLU A 64 18.37 -23.30 5.71
C GLU A 64 19.22 -24.50 5.24
N PRO A 65 18.74 -25.74 5.42
CA PRO A 65 19.56 -26.93 5.31
C PRO A 65 19.57 -27.56 3.90
N LEU A 66 18.70 -27.15 2.99
CA LEU A 66 18.57 -27.77 1.66
C LEU A 66 19.60 -27.21 0.69
N TYR A 67 19.78 -25.88 0.68
CA TYR A 67 20.68 -25.19 -0.26
C TYR A 67 21.81 -24.46 0.45
N ASN A 68 21.90 -24.65 1.77
CA ASN A 68 22.96 -24.12 2.62
C ASN A 68 23.01 -22.59 2.62
N HIS A 69 21.90 -21.92 2.32
CA HIS A 69 21.77 -20.48 2.30
C HIS A 69 21.55 -19.94 3.72
N THR A 70 22.14 -18.77 4.01
CA THR A 70 21.95 -18.08 5.29
C THR A 70 21.19 -16.79 5.02
N PHE A 71 19.98 -16.71 5.56
CA PHE A 71 19.21 -15.48 5.57
C PHE A 71 19.71 -14.61 6.73
N ASP A 72 19.92 -13.32 6.46
CA ASP A 72 20.34 -12.31 7.42
C ASP A 72 19.31 -11.18 7.46
N PHE A 73 18.67 -11.04 8.61
CA PHE A 73 17.59 -10.07 8.83
C PHE A 73 18.04 -8.83 9.60
N SER A 74 19.35 -8.66 9.83
CA SER A 74 19.88 -7.57 10.66
C SER A 74 19.42 -6.18 10.21
N SER A 75 19.21 -5.97 8.90
CA SER A 75 18.72 -4.71 8.34
C SER A 75 17.22 -4.46 8.54
N LEU A 76 16.46 -5.43 9.07
CA LEU A 76 15.08 -5.21 9.51
C LEU A 76 15.01 -4.51 10.87
N SER A 77 16.12 -4.44 11.63
CA SER A 77 16.16 -3.66 12.87
C SER A 77 15.97 -2.18 12.57
N SER A 78 15.08 -1.53 13.32
CA SER A 78 14.85 -0.08 13.26
C SER A 78 15.29 0.60 14.56
N ASP A 79 16.00 1.72 14.45
CA ASP A 79 16.35 2.56 15.63
C ASP A 79 15.11 3.17 16.31
N LEU A 80 13.96 3.17 15.63
CA LEU A 80 12.71 3.79 16.09
C LEU A 80 11.64 2.78 16.51
N GLN A 81 11.96 1.48 16.51
CA GLN A 81 11.00 0.37 16.54
C GLN A 81 10.00 0.43 15.35
N HIS A 82 9.37 -0.69 15.07
CA HIS A 82 8.25 -0.79 14.14
C HIS A 82 6.94 -0.71 14.90
N HIS A 83 5.90 -0.17 14.26
CA HIS A 83 4.55 -0.22 14.82
C HIS A 83 3.49 -0.46 13.76
N VAL A 84 2.40 -1.09 14.18
CA VAL A 84 1.25 -1.37 13.32
C VAL A 84 -0.06 -1.21 14.12
N MET A 85 -1.11 -0.73 13.44
CA MET A 85 -2.44 -0.56 14.00
C MET A 85 -3.33 -1.75 13.64
N SER A 86 -4.19 -2.17 14.57
CA SER A 86 -5.27 -3.12 14.29
C SER A 86 -6.47 -2.43 13.62
N ASP A 87 -7.51 -3.22 13.32
CA ASP A 87 -8.74 -2.79 12.63
C ASP A 87 -9.41 -1.53 13.23
N GLU A 88 -10.08 -0.75 12.36
CA GLU A 88 -10.58 0.61 12.63
C GLU A 88 -11.66 0.72 13.73
N GLU A 89 -12.38 -0.36 14.04
CA GLU A 89 -13.48 -0.31 15.03
C GLU A 89 -12.98 -0.26 16.49
N ASN A 90 -11.76 -0.75 16.77
CA ASN A 90 -11.08 -0.65 18.07
C ASN A 90 -9.56 -0.71 17.85
N PRO A 91 -8.90 0.42 17.54
CA PRO A 91 -7.52 0.42 17.10
C PRO A 91 -6.55 0.19 18.26
N GLU A 92 -6.08 -1.04 18.43
CA GLU A 92 -4.93 -1.38 19.26
C GLU A 92 -3.63 -1.18 18.48
N ARG A 93 -2.55 -0.83 19.17
CA ARG A 93 -1.24 -0.58 18.54
C ARG A 93 -0.22 -1.60 19.00
N PHE A 94 0.45 -2.23 18.04
CA PHE A 94 1.54 -3.16 18.27
C PHE A 94 2.84 -2.44 18.02
N PHE A 95 3.75 -2.48 19.00
CA PHE A 95 5.13 -2.04 18.87
C PHE A 95 6.01 -3.27 18.92
N PHE A 96 6.99 -3.35 18.03
CA PHE A 96 7.94 -4.44 17.99
C PHE A 96 9.20 -3.99 17.29
N ASN A 97 10.30 -4.67 17.54
CA ASN A 97 11.45 -4.60 16.67
C ASN A 97 12.02 -6.01 16.53
N VAL A 98 12.71 -6.26 15.43
CA VAL A 98 13.39 -7.54 15.20
C VAL A 98 14.88 -7.27 15.17
N CYS A 99 15.67 -8.27 15.57
CA CYS A 99 17.14 -8.18 15.54
C CYS A 99 17.77 -7.22 16.54
N ASP A 100 17.02 -6.84 17.56
CA ASP A 100 17.51 -6.13 18.73
C ASP A 100 16.90 -6.71 20.02
N ASP A 101 17.24 -6.08 21.14
CA ASP A 101 16.76 -6.48 22.48
C ASP A 101 15.50 -5.69 22.89
N SER A 102 14.81 -5.05 21.94
CA SER A 102 13.61 -4.29 22.23
C SER A 102 12.47 -5.21 22.67
N GLU A 103 11.66 -4.69 23.59
CA GLU A 103 10.42 -5.35 23.99
C GLU A 103 9.31 -5.06 22.97
N ALA A 104 8.64 -6.12 22.51
CA ALA A 104 7.40 -5.98 21.78
C ALA A 104 6.24 -5.87 22.77
N PHE A 105 5.30 -4.98 22.50
CA PHE A 105 4.13 -4.80 23.33
C PHE A 105 2.90 -4.39 22.52
N LEU A 106 1.76 -4.85 22.99
CA LEU A 106 0.44 -4.45 22.55
C LEU A 106 -0.07 -3.36 23.47
N LYS A 107 -0.52 -2.26 22.89
CA LYS A 107 -1.10 -1.13 23.59
C LYS A 107 -2.60 -1.11 23.33
N GLN A 108 -3.37 -1.45 24.36
CA GLN A 108 -4.83 -1.55 24.29
C GLN A 108 -5.48 -0.18 24.48
N VAL A 109 -6.64 0.06 23.86
CA VAL A 109 -7.37 1.33 23.95
C VAL A 109 -7.87 1.62 25.37
N THR A 110 -8.32 0.58 26.09
CA THR A 110 -8.90 0.68 27.43
C THR A 110 -8.05 0.01 28.52
N GLY A 111 -6.86 -0.48 28.16
CA GLY A 111 -5.94 -1.20 29.02
C GLY A 111 -4.52 -0.60 28.99
N GLY A 112 -3.66 -1.08 29.88
CA GLY A 112 -2.23 -0.73 29.86
C GLY A 112 -1.46 -1.43 28.72
N ASN A 113 -0.14 -1.31 28.75
CA ASN A 113 0.72 -2.06 27.84
C ASN A 113 0.72 -3.55 28.22
N VAL A 114 0.39 -4.41 27.27
CA VAL A 114 0.52 -5.86 27.36
C VAL A 114 1.83 -6.25 26.70
N SER A 115 2.77 -6.76 27.48
CA SER A 115 4.04 -7.28 26.93
C SER A 115 3.75 -8.45 25.99
N LEU A 116 4.28 -8.40 24.78
CA LEU A 116 4.26 -9.49 23.81
C LEU A 116 5.54 -10.34 23.89
N GLY A 117 6.54 -9.87 24.62
CA GLY A 117 7.81 -10.57 24.84
C GLY A 117 9.02 -9.72 24.46
N ARG A 118 10.20 -10.16 24.89
CA ARG A 118 11.51 -9.67 24.45
C ARG A 118 12.19 -10.73 23.60
N GLU A 119 13.12 -10.31 22.75
CA GLU A 119 13.99 -11.21 21.98
C GLU A 119 13.19 -12.30 21.23
N PRO A 120 12.61 -11.97 20.06
CA PRO A 120 11.77 -12.94 19.37
C PRO A 120 12.56 -14.18 18.96
N ALA A 121 11.93 -15.35 19.12
CA ALA A 121 12.46 -16.57 18.55
C ALA A 121 12.37 -16.50 17.02
N LEU A 122 13.51 -16.45 16.33
CA LEU A 122 13.57 -16.61 14.89
C LEU A 122 13.39 -18.10 14.55
N LEU A 123 12.28 -18.44 13.91
CA LEU A 123 11.87 -19.80 13.59
C LEU A 123 11.82 -19.99 12.08
N PHE A 124 12.25 -21.16 11.65
CA PHE A 124 12.05 -21.67 10.29
C PHE A 124 11.22 -22.93 10.34
N GLU A 125 10.09 -22.97 9.65
CA GLU A 125 9.19 -24.13 9.59
C GLU A 125 8.77 -24.41 8.15
N GLU A 126 9.31 -25.50 7.57
CA GLU A 126 9.01 -25.93 6.18
C GLU A 126 9.07 -24.76 5.16
N GLY A 127 10.06 -23.87 5.28
CA GLY A 127 10.24 -22.72 4.38
C GLY A 127 9.60 -21.42 4.86
N ARG A 128 8.73 -21.47 5.87
CA ARG A 128 8.22 -20.28 6.55
C ARG A 128 9.29 -19.73 7.48
N ILE A 129 9.62 -18.45 7.34
CA ILE A 129 10.51 -17.75 8.25
C ILE A 129 9.66 -16.78 9.08
N GLN A 130 9.80 -16.85 10.40
CA GLN A 130 9.02 -15.98 11.28
C GLN A 130 9.73 -15.64 12.58
N PHE A 131 9.50 -14.44 13.08
CA PHE A 131 9.83 -14.04 14.45
C PHE A 131 8.62 -14.28 15.34
N ARG A 132 8.79 -15.08 16.40
CA ARG A 132 7.75 -15.32 17.40
C ARG A 132 8.11 -14.64 18.71
N PHE A 133 7.26 -13.73 19.15
CA PHE A 133 7.26 -13.18 20.50
C PHE A 133 6.27 -13.95 21.37
N GLU A 134 6.65 -14.21 22.62
CA GLU A 134 5.77 -14.75 23.66
C GLU A 134 5.91 -13.91 24.92
N GLY A 135 4.78 -13.43 25.45
CA GLY A 135 4.77 -12.39 26.48
C GLY A 135 3.85 -12.70 27.65
N ALA A 136 3.06 -11.69 28.04
CA ALA A 136 2.22 -11.73 29.22
C ALA A 136 1.14 -12.82 29.15
N PRO A 137 0.67 -13.36 30.29
CA PRO A 137 -0.43 -14.33 30.32
C PRO A 137 -1.69 -13.80 29.62
N CYS A 138 -2.31 -14.67 28.81
CA CYS A 138 -3.58 -14.43 28.14
C CYS A 138 -4.73 -15.04 28.96
N GLY A 139 -5.77 -14.26 29.26
CA GLY A 139 -6.93 -14.74 30.01
C GLY A 139 -7.79 -15.69 29.18
N GLY A 140 -7.75 -16.99 29.48
CA GLY A 140 -8.61 -17.98 28.83
C GLY A 140 -8.32 -19.43 29.26
N ALA A 141 -7.04 -19.83 29.27
CA ALA A 141 -6.61 -21.15 29.72
C ALA A 141 -5.33 -21.08 30.59
N PRO A 142 -5.09 -22.04 31.49
CA PRO A 142 -3.84 -22.09 32.26
C PRO A 142 -2.64 -22.24 31.32
N GLY A 143 -1.72 -21.27 31.33
CA GLY A 143 -0.51 -21.28 30.51
C GLY A 143 -0.63 -20.64 29.12
N SER A 144 -1.78 -20.07 28.74
CA SER A 144 -1.85 -19.25 27.53
C SER A 144 -1.15 -17.91 27.73
N VAL A 145 -0.39 -17.46 26.72
CA VAL A 145 0.33 -16.19 26.68
C VAL A 145 -0.09 -15.38 25.46
N HIS A 146 0.16 -14.07 25.49
CA HIS A 146 0.08 -13.25 24.29
C HIS A 146 1.26 -13.58 23.38
N SER A 147 1.00 -13.76 22.10
CA SER A 147 2.03 -14.08 21.12
C SER A 147 1.86 -13.29 19.84
N LEU A 148 2.97 -12.75 19.33
CA LEU A 148 3.04 -12.07 18.03
C LEU A 148 3.94 -12.88 17.09
N ASP A 149 3.36 -13.39 16.00
CA ASP A 149 4.05 -14.09 14.92
C ASP A 149 4.25 -13.12 13.74
N ILE A 150 5.48 -12.66 13.52
CA ILE A 150 5.84 -11.84 12.35
C ILE A 150 6.38 -12.79 11.27
N ILE A 151 5.60 -13.00 10.23
CA ILE A 151 5.90 -13.91 9.13
C ILE A 151 6.53 -13.11 8.00
N LEU A 152 7.78 -13.45 7.68
CA LEU A 152 8.50 -12.83 6.57
C LEU A 152 8.09 -13.50 5.25
N ILE A 153 7.76 -12.69 4.26
CA ILE A 153 7.35 -13.13 2.93
C ILE A 153 8.43 -12.70 1.93
N CYS A 154 8.96 -13.65 1.17
CA CYS A 154 9.89 -13.35 0.09
C CYS A 154 9.19 -12.56 -1.02
N ARG A 155 9.63 -11.31 -1.24
CA ARG A 155 9.33 -10.55 -2.45
C ARG A 155 10.59 -9.92 -3.01
N TYR A 156 10.80 -10.05 -4.32
CA TYR A 156 12.01 -9.56 -4.98
C TYR A 156 11.94 -8.06 -5.31
N GLU A 157 10.74 -7.47 -5.29
CA GLU A 157 10.50 -6.05 -5.54
C GLU A 157 10.54 -5.22 -4.24
N ASP A 158 11.21 -4.05 -4.29
CA ASP A 158 11.32 -3.10 -3.17
C ASP A 158 10.09 -2.17 -3.10
N ASN A 159 8.89 -2.73 -2.95
CA ASN A 159 7.68 -1.95 -2.68
C ASN A 159 6.99 -2.53 -1.44
N PRO A 160 7.36 -2.07 -0.22
CA PRO A 160 6.78 -2.62 1.00
C PRO A 160 5.30 -2.27 1.08
N ASP A 161 4.45 -3.30 1.12
CA ASP A 161 3.06 -3.13 1.56
C ASP A 161 3.04 -2.61 3.00
N GLU A 162 2.04 -1.81 3.34
CA GLU A 162 1.83 -1.37 4.72
C GLU A 162 1.64 -2.59 5.63
N LEU A 163 2.40 -2.65 6.73
CA LEU A 163 2.29 -3.73 7.70
C LEU A 163 0.87 -3.76 8.27
N ARG A 164 0.30 -4.96 8.36
CA ARG A 164 -1.02 -5.19 8.96
C ARG A 164 -0.93 -6.26 10.02
N VAL A 165 -1.66 -6.06 11.11
CA VAL A 165 -1.80 -7.05 12.18
C VAL A 165 -3.16 -7.73 12.09
N VAL A 166 -3.16 -9.05 12.14
CA VAL A 166 -4.38 -9.88 12.07
C VAL A 166 -4.45 -10.76 13.31
N PRO A 167 -5.53 -10.72 14.10
CA PRO A 167 -5.72 -11.65 15.21
C PRO A 167 -6.08 -13.05 14.69
N TYR A 168 -5.64 -14.11 15.37
CA TYR A 168 -5.95 -15.50 15.01
C TYR A 168 -7.46 -15.76 14.96
N ALA A 169 -8.17 -15.24 15.96
CA ALA A 169 -9.61 -15.23 16.06
C ALA A 169 -10.05 -14.02 16.92
N PRO A 170 -11.30 -13.55 16.78
CA PRO A 170 -11.83 -12.50 17.66
C PRO A 170 -11.64 -12.86 19.14
N GLY A 171 -11.01 -11.96 19.90
CA GLY A 171 -10.72 -12.15 21.33
C GLY A 171 -9.58 -13.13 21.66
N SER A 172 -8.83 -13.60 20.67
CA SER A 172 -7.60 -14.39 20.91
C SER A 172 -6.40 -13.48 21.20
N CYS A 173 -5.46 -13.96 22.00
CA CYS A 173 -4.21 -13.26 22.30
C CYS A 173 -3.07 -13.62 21.34
N ARG A 174 -3.38 -14.12 20.14
CA ARG A 174 -2.41 -14.52 19.13
C ARG A 174 -2.58 -13.66 17.90
N TYR A 175 -1.49 -13.03 17.47
CA TYR A 175 -1.49 -12.02 16.42
C TYR A 175 -0.46 -12.37 15.36
N PHE A 176 -0.77 -12.00 14.11
CA PHE A 176 0.10 -12.23 12.96
C PHE A 176 0.37 -10.93 12.23
N ILE A 177 1.63 -10.73 11.83
CA ILE A 177 2.04 -9.68 10.90
C ILE A 177 2.68 -10.37 9.69
N PHE A 178 2.30 -9.95 8.49
CA PHE A 178 2.93 -10.40 7.26
C PHE A 178 3.85 -9.28 6.75
N TRP A 179 5.13 -9.58 6.58
CA TRP A 179 6.14 -8.60 6.22
C TRP A 179 6.85 -9.01 4.92
N ASP A 180 6.50 -8.32 3.84
CA ASP A 180 7.13 -8.49 2.54
C ASP A 180 8.55 -7.92 2.55
N THR A 181 9.55 -8.74 2.22
CA THR A 181 10.96 -8.32 2.19
C THR A 181 11.82 -9.17 1.24
N PRO A 182 12.75 -8.57 0.48
CA PRO A 182 13.71 -9.31 -0.32
C PRO A 182 14.72 -10.11 0.51
N LEU A 183 14.87 -9.79 1.80
CA LEU A 183 15.76 -10.52 2.72
C LEU A 183 15.28 -11.93 3.01
N ALA A 184 13.99 -12.21 2.82
CA ALA A 184 13.41 -13.54 2.94
C ALA A 184 13.54 -14.38 1.66
N CYS A 185 14.12 -13.82 0.59
CA CYS A 185 14.31 -14.50 -0.68
C CYS A 185 15.68 -15.16 -0.81
N LEU A 186 15.73 -16.22 -1.61
CA LEU A 186 17.01 -16.77 -2.07
C LEU A 186 17.69 -15.79 -3.05
N PRO A 187 19.03 -15.87 -3.23
CA PRO A 187 19.75 -14.94 -4.09
C PRO A 187 19.27 -14.97 -5.54
N LEU A 188 19.01 -13.78 -6.12
CA LEU A 188 18.64 -13.64 -7.52
C LEU A 188 19.82 -13.98 -8.46
N PRO A 189 19.61 -14.84 -9.47
CA PRO A 189 20.57 -15.02 -10.55
C PRO A 189 20.84 -13.70 -11.29
N ALA A 190 22.09 -13.46 -11.68
CA ALA A 190 22.49 -12.21 -12.33
C ALA A 190 21.67 -11.92 -13.61
N ALA A 191 21.29 -12.97 -14.35
CA ALA A 191 20.53 -12.87 -15.60
C ALA A 191 19.12 -12.28 -15.41
N VAL A 192 18.54 -12.37 -14.22
CA VAL A 192 17.17 -11.93 -13.92
C VAL A 192 17.13 -10.81 -12.89
N ARG A 193 18.25 -10.13 -12.62
CA ARG A 193 18.28 -9.04 -11.64
C ARG A 193 17.54 -7.80 -12.15
N ASN A 194 17.84 -7.38 -13.39
CA ASN A 194 17.34 -6.14 -13.99
C ASN A 194 16.53 -6.44 -15.26
N ASN A 195 15.43 -7.16 -15.12
CA ASN A 195 14.54 -7.52 -16.22
C ASN A 195 13.25 -6.70 -16.18
N SER A 196 12.70 -6.40 -17.35
CA SER A 196 11.42 -5.70 -17.50
C SER A 196 10.22 -6.65 -17.45
N CYS A 197 10.46 -7.96 -17.54
CA CYS A 197 9.42 -8.99 -17.69
C CYS A 197 8.49 -8.72 -18.88
N SER A 198 9.08 -8.21 -19.97
CA SER A 198 8.32 -7.72 -21.12
C SER A 198 8.90 -8.15 -22.46
N VAL A 199 8.07 -8.11 -23.51
CA VAL A 199 8.48 -8.39 -24.90
C VAL A 199 7.75 -7.50 -25.89
N GLN A 200 8.49 -7.00 -26.87
CA GLN A 200 8.00 -6.12 -27.92
C GLN A 200 7.43 -6.91 -29.12
N ASP A 201 6.20 -6.58 -29.53
CA ASP A 201 5.52 -7.03 -30.76
C ASP A 201 5.14 -5.82 -31.64
N GLY A 202 6.07 -5.39 -32.49
CA GLY A 202 5.89 -4.19 -33.32
C GLY A 202 5.96 -2.92 -32.47
N THR A 203 4.82 -2.25 -32.29
CA THR A 203 4.68 -1.04 -31.44
C THR A 203 4.04 -1.32 -30.08
N TYR A 204 3.69 -2.58 -29.80
CA TYR A 204 3.01 -2.98 -28.56
C TYR A 204 3.97 -3.80 -27.70
N GLU A 205 4.00 -3.51 -26.41
CA GLU A 205 4.79 -4.27 -25.43
C GLU A 205 3.87 -5.09 -24.53
N TYR A 206 4.10 -6.40 -24.49
CA TYR A 206 3.48 -7.25 -23.48
C TYR A 206 4.31 -7.19 -22.20
N SER A 207 3.66 -7.03 -21.03
CA SER A 207 4.31 -7.13 -19.73
C SER A 207 3.63 -8.19 -18.87
N LEU A 208 4.42 -9.17 -18.41
CA LEU A 208 3.97 -10.25 -17.53
C LEU A 208 4.37 -10.03 -16.06
N LEU A 209 4.85 -8.83 -15.71
CA LEU A 209 5.42 -8.52 -14.41
C LEU A 209 4.51 -8.90 -13.23
N GLU A 210 3.19 -8.70 -13.38
CA GLU A 210 2.21 -9.04 -12.34
C GLU A 210 2.16 -10.53 -12.01
N LEU A 211 2.29 -11.40 -13.02
CA LEU A 211 2.29 -12.85 -12.77
C LEU A 211 3.54 -13.29 -11.99
N GLY A 212 4.63 -12.52 -12.09
CA GLY A 212 5.90 -12.79 -11.42
C GLY A 212 5.98 -12.31 -9.97
N ARG A 213 4.94 -11.64 -9.44
CA ARG A 213 4.92 -11.09 -8.07
C ARG A 213 4.55 -12.09 -6.99
N GLU A 214 4.05 -13.25 -7.39
CA GLU A 214 3.56 -14.29 -6.48
C GLU A 214 3.80 -15.69 -7.07
N ASN A 215 3.67 -16.70 -6.22
CA ASN A 215 3.75 -18.09 -6.65
C ASN A 215 2.38 -18.58 -7.14
N HIS A 216 2.40 -19.35 -8.21
CA HIS A 216 1.24 -20.02 -8.77
C HIS A 216 1.37 -21.53 -8.64
N GLU A 217 0.31 -22.21 -8.21
CA GLU A 217 0.36 -23.66 -7.98
C GLU A 217 -0.50 -24.43 -8.97
N VAL A 218 0.05 -25.55 -9.46
CA VAL A 218 -0.71 -26.55 -10.22
C VAL A 218 -0.67 -27.88 -9.48
N HIS A 219 -1.78 -28.23 -8.84
CA HIS A 219 -1.91 -29.50 -8.11
C HIS A 219 -2.17 -30.67 -9.05
N LEU A 220 -1.55 -31.82 -8.75
CA LEU A 220 -1.73 -33.08 -9.45
C LEU A 220 -2.57 -34.06 -8.61
N GLY A 221 -3.21 -35.01 -9.27
CA GLY A 221 -4.14 -35.96 -8.63
C GLY A 221 -3.52 -36.90 -7.59
N ASN A 222 -2.19 -36.96 -7.49
CA ASN A 222 -1.45 -37.76 -6.50
C ASN A 222 -0.96 -36.94 -5.29
N GLY A 223 -1.35 -35.67 -5.18
CA GLY A 223 -0.91 -34.75 -4.12
C GLY A 223 0.37 -33.98 -4.44
N SER A 224 1.15 -34.41 -5.45
CA SER A 224 2.29 -33.63 -5.95
C SER A 224 1.80 -32.34 -6.63
N LYS A 225 2.66 -31.32 -6.73
CA LYS A 225 2.30 -30.05 -7.36
C LYS A 225 3.47 -29.44 -8.11
N PHE A 226 3.18 -28.52 -9.03
CA PHE A 226 4.14 -27.57 -9.55
C PHE A 226 3.94 -26.21 -8.89
N ILE A 227 5.03 -25.55 -8.54
CA ILE A 227 5.04 -24.15 -8.11
C ILE A 227 5.75 -23.36 -9.20
N LEU A 228 5.10 -22.31 -9.68
CA LEU A 228 5.55 -21.50 -10.81
C LEU A 228 5.65 -20.03 -10.41
N SER A 229 6.69 -19.37 -10.91
CA SER A 229 6.77 -17.92 -11.07
C SER A 229 7.32 -17.63 -12.47
N VAL A 230 7.19 -16.39 -12.92
CA VAL A 230 7.74 -15.93 -14.20
C VAL A 230 8.67 -14.76 -13.96
N CYS A 231 9.68 -14.59 -14.81
CA CYS A 231 10.61 -13.45 -14.81
C CYS A 231 11.56 -13.36 -13.60
N LYS A 232 11.18 -13.93 -12.45
CA LYS A 232 11.97 -14.13 -11.25
C LYS A 232 11.79 -15.58 -10.77
N PRO A 233 12.68 -16.08 -9.88
CA PRO A 233 12.50 -17.39 -9.28
C PRO A 233 11.24 -17.46 -8.41
N VAL A 234 10.83 -18.68 -8.06
CA VAL A 234 9.80 -18.95 -7.06
C VAL A 234 10.11 -18.21 -5.76
N HIS A 235 9.09 -17.57 -5.21
CA HIS A 235 9.15 -16.87 -3.93
C HIS A 235 9.28 -17.90 -2.81
N TYR A 236 10.40 -17.88 -2.11
CA TYR A 236 10.68 -18.82 -1.04
C TYR A 236 9.66 -18.64 0.09
N SER A 237 8.91 -19.70 0.42
CA SER A 237 7.85 -19.63 1.44
C SER A 237 7.48 -21.02 1.98
N HIS A 238 6.45 -21.08 2.83
CA HIS A 238 5.94 -22.32 3.41
C HIS A 238 5.56 -23.33 2.32
N GLU A 239 6.18 -24.51 2.36
CA GLU A 239 6.06 -25.57 1.35
C GLU A 239 6.51 -25.19 -0.07
N ALA A 240 7.21 -24.06 -0.23
CA ALA A 240 7.78 -23.58 -1.49
C ALA A 240 9.32 -23.42 -1.38
N MET A 241 9.98 -24.41 -0.78
CA MET A 241 11.44 -24.44 -0.59
C MET A 241 12.18 -24.89 -1.86
N CYS A 242 11.95 -24.20 -2.97
CA CYS A 242 12.48 -24.60 -4.28
C CYS A 242 13.98 -24.28 -4.44
N PRO A 243 14.70 -25.02 -5.31
CA PRO A 243 16.12 -24.75 -5.56
C PRO A 243 16.39 -23.31 -6.01
N PRO A 244 17.56 -22.73 -5.67
CA PRO A 244 17.92 -21.38 -6.08
C PRO A 244 17.78 -21.19 -7.59
N GLY A 245 17.12 -20.09 -7.98
CA GLY A 245 16.89 -19.74 -9.37
C GLY A 245 15.75 -20.47 -10.08
N SER A 246 15.11 -21.48 -9.46
CA SER A 246 13.99 -22.20 -10.06
C SER A 246 12.76 -21.30 -10.23
N SER A 247 12.25 -21.23 -11.45
CA SER A 247 10.99 -20.58 -11.83
C SER A 247 9.85 -21.58 -11.95
N VAL A 248 10.17 -22.84 -12.29
CA VAL A 248 9.24 -23.97 -12.26
C VAL A 248 9.83 -25.05 -11.40
N CYS A 249 9.13 -25.37 -10.32
CA CYS A 249 9.57 -26.27 -9.27
C CYS A 249 8.54 -27.39 -9.09
N PHE A 250 8.99 -28.63 -9.21
CA PHE A 250 8.15 -29.79 -8.95
C PHE A 250 8.29 -30.23 -7.48
N VAL A 251 7.15 -30.37 -6.80
CA VAL A 251 7.06 -30.82 -5.42
C VAL A 251 6.47 -32.22 -5.39
N ASN A 252 7.29 -33.21 -5.03
CA ASN A 252 6.88 -34.60 -4.98
C ASN A 252 6.29 -34.98 -3.61
N ALA A 253 4.96 -35.09 -3.50
CA ALA A 253 4.29 -35.38 -2.24
C ALA A 253 4.62 -36.76 -1.65
N THR A 254 5.06 -37.72 -2.47
CA THR A 254 5.42 -39.07 -2.01
C THR A 254 6.89 -39.21 -1.61
N GLU A 255 7.73 -38.20 -1.87
CA GLU A 255 9.16 -38.26 -1.57
C GLU A 255 9.40 -37.95 -0.09
N PRO A 256 9.91 -38.92 0.71
CA PRO A 256 10.21 -38.67 2.12
C PRO A 256 11.43 -37.76 2.33
N ASP A 257 12.42 -37.80 1.42
CA ASP A 257 13.62 -36.96 1.53
C ASP A 257 13.35 -35.52 1.06
N ARG A 258 13.44 -34.56 1.98
CA ARG A 258 13.19 -33.15 1.68
C ARG A 258 14.09 -32.58 0.59
N ALA A 259 15.36 -32.98 0.54
CA ALA A 259 16.28 -32.49 -0.47
C ALA A 259 15.89 -32.93 -1.89
N ARG A 260 15.16 -34.05 -2.00
CA ARG A 260 14.68 -34.61 -3.27
C ARG A 260 13.22 -34.26 -3.56
N ARG A 261 12.48 -33.79 -2.55
CA ARG A 261 11.07 -33.40 -2.65
C ARG A 261 10.88 -32.21 -3.58
N TYR A 262 11.79 -31.24 -3.51
CA TYR A 262 11.78 -30.03 -4.33
C TYR A 262 12.77 -30.18 -5.48
N ARG A 263 12.26 -30.20 -6.72
CA ARG A 263 13.08 -30.39 -7.91
C ARG A 263 12.94 -29.23 -8.87
N ASP A 264 14.08 -28.75 -9.34
CA ASP A 264 14.17 -27.74 -10.39
C ASP A 264 13.83 -28.35 -11.75
N VAL A 265 12.74 -27.90 -12.36
CA VAL A 265 12.34 -28.29 -13.72
C VAL A 265 12.33 -27.10 -14.69
N GLY A 266 12.90 -25.96 -14.27
CA GLY A 266 13.03 -24.78 -15.10
C GLY A 266 13.56 -23.57 -14.32
N GLN A 267 14.76 -23.10 -14.67
CA GLN A 267 15.37 -21.88 -14.12
C GLN A 267 14.72 -20.61 -14.67
N ALA A 268 14.72 -19.55 -13.86
CA ALA A 268 14.15 -18.25 -14.22
C ALA A 268 14.83 -17.64 -15.44
N VAL A 269 14.00 -17.07 -16.32
CA VAL A 269 14.42 -16.35 -17.52
C VAL A 269 13.86 -14.94 -17.45
N ALA A 270 14.66 -13.95 -17.85
CA ALA A 270 14.40 -12.54 -17.64
C ALA A 270 13.07 -12.05 -18.25
N ASN A 271 12.83 -12.39 -19.52
CA ASN A 271 11.76 -11.82 -20.31
C ASN A 271 11.03 -12.91 -21.11
N PRO A 272 9.73 -12.75 -21.40
CA PRO A 272 9.01 -13.60 -22.34
C PRO A 272 9.52 -13.44 -23.77
N THR A 273 9.12 -14.38 -24.63
CA THR A 273 9.40 -14.37 -26.07
C THR A 273 8.11 -14.59 -26.86
N LEU A 274 8.11 -14.29 -28.16
CA LEU A 274 7.01 -14.63 -29.06
C LEU A 274 7.35 -15.89 -29.84
N ASN A 275 6.45 -16.87 -29.83
CA ASN A 275 6.61 -18.09 -30.61
C ASN A 275 6.29 -17.84 -32.11
N ALA A 276 6.45 -18.88 -32.95
CA ALA A 276 6.21 -18.77 -34.39
C ALA A 276 4.74 -18.46 -34.75
N GLN A 277 3.80 -18.66 -33.83
CA GLN A 277 2.38 -18.36 -33.95
C GLN A 277 2.02 -16.96 -33.41
N GLY A 278 3.01 -16.22 -32.88
CA GLY A 278 2.80 -14.89 -32.28
C GLY A 278 2.25 -14.92 -30.86
N GLU A 279 2.28 -16.08 -30.19
CA GLU A 279 1.86 -16.21 -28.79
C GLU A 279 3.03 -15.98 -27.85
N LEU A 280 2.76 -15.40 -26.68
CA LEU A 280 3.75 -15.26 -25.61
C LEU A 280 4.17 -16.63 -25.09
N GLU A 281 5.48 -16.81 -24.93
CA GLU A 281 6.09 -18.05 -24.52
C GLU A 281 7.29 -17.80 -23.60
N MET A 282 7.41 -18.62 -22.56
CA MET A 282 8.61 -18.73 -21.75
C MET A 282 9.11 -20.17 -21.75
N ARG A 283 10.39 -20.34 -22.11
CA ARG A 283 11.11 -21.61 -22.07
C ARG A 283 12.18 -21.55 -21.00
N MET A 284 12.08 -22.42 -20.01
CA MET A 284 12.92 -22.44 -18.82
C MET A 284 13.61 -23.79 -18.75
N ARG A 285 14.94 -23.79 -18.78
CA ARG A 285 15.74 -25.03 -18.71
C ARG A 285 16.12 -25.31 -17.27
N SER A 286 16.04 -26.56 -16.83
CA SER A 286 16.55 -26.96 -15.53
C SER A 286 18.06 -26.68 -15.44
N GLY A 287 18.50 -26.20 -14.29
CA GLY A 287 19.91 -26.07 -13.95
C GLY A 287 20.53 -27.39 -13.48
N SER A 288 19.72 -28.45 -13.30
CA SER A 288 20.19 -29.74 -12.82
C SER A 288 20.80 -30.59 -13.95
N ALA A 289 22.05 -31.01 -13.78
CA ALA A 289 22.73 -31.94 -14.69
C ALA A 289 22.39 -33.42 -14.41
N GLU A 290 21.63 -33.68 -13.33
CA GLU A 290 21.42 -35.01 -12.76
C GLU A 290 20.13 -35.70 -13.23
N GLU A 291 19.22 -34.99 -13.90
CA GLU A 291 18.09 -35.63 -14.56
C GLU A 291 18.51 -36.25 -15.89
N GLN A 292 18.08 -37.49 -16.12
CA GLN A 292 18.31 -38.23 -17.36
C GLN A 292 17.75 -37.52 -18.62
N CYS A 293 17.00 -36.43 -18.42
CA CYS A 293 16.53 -35.55 -19.49
C CYS A 293 16.63 -34.03 -19.21
N GLY A 294 17.41 -33.60 -18.21
CA GLY A 294 17.72 -32.19 -17.93
C GLY A 294 16.53 -31.22 -17.98
N GLY A 295 15.37 -31.60 -17.43
CA GLY A 295 14.03 -31.15 -17.79
C GLY A 295 13.85 -29.68 -18.20
N GLU A 296 13.03 -29.44 -19.22
CA GLU A 296 12.62 -28.10 -19.65
C GLU A 296 11.17 -27.86 -19.24
N SER A 297 10.82 -26.62 -18.92
CA SER A 297 9.43 -26.20 -18.77
C SER A 297 9.11 -25.13 -19.80
N ARG A 298 7.96 -25.29 -20.44
CA ARG A 298 7.45 -24.37 -21.46
C ARG A 298 6.08 -23.88 -21.04
N ILE A 299 5.97 -22.58 -20.82
CA ILE A 299 4.70 -21.90 -20.54
C ILE A 299 4.29 -21.15 -21.79
N VAL A 300 3.10 -21.43 -22.33
CA VAL A 300 2.46 -20.65 -23.38
C VAL A 300 1.34 -19.83 -22.75
N PHE A 301 1.36 -18.52 -22.95
CA PHE A 301 0.34 -17.63 -22.39
C PHE A 301 -0.76 -17.38 -23.42
N GLN A 302 -2.00 -17.65 -23.02
CA GLN A 302 -3.19 -17.44 -23.85
C GLN A 302 -3.98 -16.24 -23.36
N CYS A 303 -4.34 -15.37 -24.30
CA CYS A 303 -5.26 -14.27 -24.02
C CYS A 303 -6.64 -14.80 -23.56
N GLY A 304 -7.13 -14.30 -22.43
CA GLY A 304 -8.49 -14.56 -21.99
C GLY A 304 -8.91 -13.73 -20.79
N GLY A 305 -10.17 -13.28 -20.76
CA GLY A 305 -10.77 -12.63 -19.60
C GLY A 305 -11.14 -13.63 -18.49
N GLY A 306 -10.94 -13.25 -17.24
CA GLY A 306 -11.18 -14.09 -16.05
C GLY A 306 -9.96 -14.17 -15.10
N PRO A 307 -10.02 -15.02 -14.05
CA PRO A 307 -8.88 -15.22 -13.15
C PRO A 307 -7.69 -15.83 -13.90
N ASP A 308 -6.48 -15.45 -13.49
CA ASP A 308 -5.24 -16.03 -14.02
C ASP A 308 -5.17 -17.52 -13.64
N VAL A 309 -5.26 -18.40 -14.64
CA VAL A 309 -5.28 -19.85 -14.43
C VAL A 309 -4.19 -20.51 -15.26
N VAL A 310 -3.23 -21.11 -14.57
CA VAL A 310 -2.21 -21.98 -15.16
C VAL A 310 -2.67 -23.45 -15.14
N LYS A 311 -2.49 -24.13 -16.26
CA LYS A 311 -2.83 -25.54 -16.45
C LYS A 311 -1.61 -26.33 -16.89
N TYR A 312 -1.43 -27.50 -16.29
CA TYR A 312 -0.43 -28.46 -16.76
C TYR A 312 -1.03 -29.35 -17.85
N LEU A 313 -0.39 -29.36 -19.02
CA LEU A 313 -0.82 -30.13 -20.20
C LEU A 313 -0.16 -31.51 -20.29
N GLY A 314 0.90 -31.75 -19.51
CA GLY A 314 1.68 -32.98 -19.52
C GLY A 314 3.14 -32.77 -19.93
N GLN A 315 3.89 -33.86 -20.03
CA GLN A 315 5.30 -33.85 -20.43
C GLN A 315 5.45 -34.45 -21.83
N LYS A 316 6.16 -33.76 -22.73
CA LYS A 316 6.45 -34.21 -24.10
C LYS A 316 7.93 -33.96 -24.40
N ASN A 317 8.65 -34.98 -24.89
CA ASN A 317 10.09 -34.87 -25.20
C ASN A 317 10.90 -34.23 -24.07
N CYS A 318 10.56 -34.56 -22.82
CA CYS A 318 11.16 -34.01 -21.59
C CYS A 318 10.89 -32.53 -21.29
N THR A 319 9.98 -31.92 -22.04
CA THR A 319 9.45 -30.59 -21.76
C THR A 319 8.12 -30.71 -21.02
N HIS A 320 8.01 -30.13 -19.83
CA HIS A 320 6.74 -29.91 -19.13
C HIS A 320 6.00 -28.76 -19.80
N GLU A 321 4.82 -29.04 -20.33
CA GLU A 321 4.01 -28.05 -21.05
C GLU A 321 2.93 -27.46 -20.14
N PHE A 322 2.89 -26.14 -20.09
CA PHE A 322 1.90 -25.37 -19.34
C PHE A 322 1.18 -24.38 -20.26
N GLU A 323 -0.11 -24.21 -20.02
CA GLU A 323 -0.94 -23.19 -20.64
C GLU A 323 -1.38 -22.22 -19.55
N TRP A 324 -1.07 -20.94 -19.70
CA TRP A 324 -1.47 -19.90 -18.74
C TRP A 324 -2.43 -18.94 -19.40
N ARG A 325 -3.70 -19.01 -19.01
CA ARG A 325 -4.73 -18.08 -19.52
C ARG A 325 -4.73 -16.82 -18.66
N THR A 326 -4.47 -15.67 -19.27
CA THR A 326 -4.37 -14.37 -18.60
C THR A 326 -4.77 -13.22 -19.53
N GLU A 327 -5.27 -12.13 -18.95
CA GLU A 327 -5.53 -10.88 -19.68
C GLU A 327 -4.22 -10.21 -20.13
N LEU A 328 -3.10 -10.46 -19.45
CA LEU A 328 -1.80 -9.86 -19.76
C LEU A 328 -1.20 -10.37 -21.09
N ALA A 329 -1.72 -11.49 -21.61
CA ALA A 329 -1.37 -12.02 -22.91
C ALA A 329 -2.24 -11.45 -24.05
N CYS A 330 -3.15 -10.53 -23.77
CA CYS A 330 -4.03 -9.92 -24.75
C CYS A 330 -3.43 -8.61 -25.30
N ARG A 331 -3.21 -8.54 -26.61
CA ARG A 331 -2.77 -7.31 -27.31
C ARG A 331 -3.68 -6.10 -27.07
N ASN A 332 -4.97 -6.35 -26.83
CA ASN A 332 -6.00 -5.33 -26.67
C ASN A 332 -6.29 -4.99 -25.20
N VAL A 333 -5.48 -5.47 -24.25
CA VAL A 333 -5.47 -4.90 -22.91
C VAL A 333 -4.57 -3.68 -22.96
N THR A 334 -5.09 -2.63 -23.57
CA THR A 334 -4.71 -1.27 -23.16
C THR A 334 -5.17 -1.14 -21.71
N ARG A 335 -4.32 -1.50 -20.73
CA ARG A 335 -4.32 -0.76 -19.45
C ARG A 335 -3.66 0.59 -19.71
N SER A 336 -4.26 1.34 -20.65
CA SER A 336 -3.81 2.68 -21.03
C SER A 336 -3.84 3.51 -19.76
N CYS A 337 -2.70 4.07 -19.35
CA CYS A 337 -2.62 4.97 -18.20
C CYS A 337 -2.74 4.35 -16.79
N ALA A 338 -2.54 3.03 -16.61
CA ALA A 338 -2.64 2.40 -15.28
C ALA A 338 -1.47 1.48 -14.95
N LEU A 339 -0.90 1.65 -13.75
CA LEU A 339 0.12 0.77 -13.19
C LEU A 339 -0.55 -0.28 -12.31
N ASN A 340 -1.04 -1.34 -12.94
CA ASN A 340 -1.47 -2.60 -12.30
C ASN A 340 -2.26 -2.45 -10.97
N LYS A 341 -3.32 -1.63 -10.99
CA LYS A 341 -4.25 -1.33 -9.88
C LYS A 341 -3.68 -0.55 -8.69
N LEU A 342 -2.37 -0.26 -8.65
CA LEU A 342 -1.76 0.61 -7.65
C LEU A 342 -2.05 2.09 -7.96
N VAL A 343 -1.91 2.47 -9.23
CA VAL A 343 -2.20 3.82 -9.75
C VAL A 343 -3.01 3.66 -11.03
N ASP A 344 -4.16 4.33 -11.11
CA ASP A 344 -4.96 4.41 -12.34
C ASP A 344 -5.18 5.89 -12.69
N LEU A 345 -4.49 6.34 -13.72
CA LEU A 345 -4.56 7.70 -14.23
C LEU A 345 -5.53 7.83 -15.41
N SER A 346 -6.24 6.76 -15.80
CA SER A 346 -7.29 6.79 -16.82
C SER A 346 -8.36 7.88 -16.58
N PRO A 347 -8.74 8.21 -15.33
CA PRO A 347 -9.67 9.33 -15.07
C PRO A 347 -9.15 10.70 -15.52
N LEU A 348 -7.84 10.84 -15.72
CA LEU A 348 -7.20 12.07 -16.19
C LEU A 348 -7.11 12.15 -17.72
N ALA A 349 -7.37 11.05 -18.43
CA ALA A 349 -7.28 10.99 -19.88
C ALA A 349 -8.47 11.68 -20.58
N ASN A 350 -8.36 11.89 -21.90
CA ASN A 350 -9.39 12.52 -22.73
C ASN A 350 -9.82 13.92 -22.22
N ARG A 351 -8.87 14.66 -21.66
CA ARG A 351 -9.02 16.04 -21.16
C ARG A 351 -7.82 16.87 -21.59
N THR A 352 -8.06 18.15 -21.87
CA THR A 352 -7.00 19.13 -22.14
C THR A 352 -6.64 19.83 -20.84
N TYR A 353 -5.35 19.86 -20.49
CA TYR A 353 -4.85 20.67 -19.38
C TYR A 353 -4.01 21.81 -19.94
N SER A 354 -4.50 23.04 -19.78
CA SER A 354 -3.79 24.25 -20.17
C SER A 354 -3.11 24.85 -18.94
N VAL A 355 -1.78 25.04 -19.01
CA VAL A 355 -0.98 25.59 -17.92
C VAL A 355 -0.12 26.73 -18.43
N LYS A 356 -0.02 27.80 -17.63
CA LYS A 356 0.84 28.95 -17.93
C LYS A 356 2.07 28.93 -17.03
N ALA A 357 3.26 28.95 -17.62
CA ALA A 357 4.50 29.00 -16.86
C ALA A 357 4.66 30.36 -16.16
N ALA A 358 4.85 30.34 -14.85
CA ALA A 358 4.95 31.54 -14.03
C ALA A 358 6.20 32.38 -14.38
N GLY A 359 7.31 31.76 -14.77
CA GLY A 359 8.58 32.47 -14.99
C GLY A 359 8.73 33.16 -16.33
N ASN A 360 8.08 32.69 -17.40
CA ASN A 360 8.24 33.24 -18.75
C ASN A 360 6.91 33.56 -19.46
N ASN A 361 5.78 33.32 -18.80
CA ASN A 361 4.43 33.61 -19.28
C ASN A 361 4.03 32.81 -20.54
N ARG A 362 4.78 31.76 -20.90
CA ARG A 362 4.42 30.82 -21.97
C ARG A 362 3.25 29.95 -21.55
N THR A 363 2.47 29.53 -22.54
CA THR A 363 1.28 28.70 -22.32
C THR A 363 1.49 27.34 -22.96
N TYR A 364 1.24 26.29 -22.19
CA TYR A 364 1.39 24.91 -22.60
C TYR A 364 0.04 24.21 -22.51
N GLU A 365 -0.24 23.35 -23.47
CA GLU A 365 -1.35 22.40 -23.41
C GLU A 365 -0.78 20.99 -23.36
N LEU A 366 -1.35 20.15 -22.50
CA LEU A 366 -0.97 18.75 -22.36
C LEU A 366 -2.19 17.84 -22.26
N ALA A 367 -1.97 16.60 -22.64
CA ALA A 367 -2.89 15.47 -22.47
C ALA A 367 -2.20 14.35 -21.69
N VAL A 368 -2.96 13.64 -20.88
CA VAL A 368 -2.49 12.50 -20.09
C VAL A 368 -2.97 11.23 -20.78
N CYS A 369 -2.05 10.41 -21.31
CA CYS A 369 -2.28 9.11 -21.96
C CYS A 369 -3.16 9.10 -23.23
N HIS A 370 -4.25 9.87 -23.25
CA HIS A 370 -5.12 10.04 -24.40
C HIS A 370 -5.50 11.51 -24.58
N ALA A 371 -5.21 12.07 -25.76
CA ALA A 371 -5.62 13.42 -26.13
C ALA A 371 -7.10 13.45 -26.53
N PRO A 372 -7.86 14.51 -26.17
CA PRO A 372 -9.23 14.65 -26.60
C PRO A 372 -9.34 14.99 -28.09
N SER A 373 -10.44 14.58 -28.72
CA SER A 373 -10.70 14.80 -30.14
C SER A 373 -11.24 16.21 -30.47
N LEU A 374 -11.65 16.97 -29.44
CA LEU A 374 -12.23 18.31 -29.56
C LEU A 374 -11.56 19.25 -28.55
N ASN A 375 -11.39 20.53 -28.92
CA ASN A 375 -10.84 21.59 -28.05
C ASN A 375 -9.42 21.31 -27.51
N PHE A 376 -8.60 20.62 -28.31
CA PHE A 376 -7.16 20.47 -28.10
C PHE A 376 -6.43 21.20 -29.22
N HIS A 377 -5.62 22.22 -28.91
CA HIS A 377 -4.94 23.01 -29.95
C HIS A 377 -3.70 22.31 -30.50
N CYS A 378 -3.13 21.37 -29.74
CA CYS A 378 -2.04 20.53 -30.22
C CYS A 378 -2.57 19.49 -31.24
N ASP A 379 -1.70 19.01 -32.14
CA ASP A 379 -2.00 17.79 -32.89
C ASP A 379 -2.30 16.66 -31.87
N PRO A 380 -3.38 15.87 -32.02
CA PRO A 380 -3.72 14.80 -31.07
C PRO A 380 -2.64 13.72 -30.89
N LYS A 381 -1.64 13.66 -31.77
CA LYS A 381 -0.46 12.80 -31.64
C LYS A 381 0.58 13.35 -30.66
N TRP A 382 0.49 14.61 -30.26
CA TRP A 382 1.41 15.25 -29.34
C TRP A 382 0.85 15.18 -27.93
N GLY A 383 1.69 14.77 -26.98
CA GLY A 383 1.30 14.70 -25.58
C GLY A 383 1.35 16.06 -24.89
N ALA A 384 2.16 16.97 -25.41
CA ALA A 384 2.21 18.37 -24.99
C ALA A 384 2.64 19.30 -26.15
N CYS A 385 2.19 20.54 -26.10
CA CYS A 385 2.65 21.60 -27.01
C CYS A 385 2.65 22.99 -26.37
N GLU A 386 3.50 23.88 -26.88
CA GLU A 386 3.45 25.31 -26.59
C GLU A 386 2.45 26.01 -27.51
N THR A 387 1.55 26.82 -26.94
CA THR A 387 0.56 27.62 -27.67
C THR A 387 0.98 29.08 -27.76
N HIS A 388 0.88 29.67 -28.95
CA HIS A 388 1.29 31.06 -29.22
C HIS A 388 0.05 31.95 -29.44
N PRO A 389 -0.28 32.86 -28.50
CA PRO A 389 -1.41 33.77 -28.68
C PRO A 389 -1.11 34.77 -29.82
N GLY A 390 -2.03 34.89 -30.78
CA GLY A 390 -2.04 35.99 -31.77
C GLY A 390 -1.43 35.70 -33.15
N SER A 391 -0.94 34.49 -33.43
CA SER A 391 -0.37 34.12 -34.74
C SER A 391 -1.02 32.87 -35.34
N GLY A 392 -2.35 32.87 -35.46
CA GLY A 392 -3.09 31.88 -36.26
C GLY A 392 -2.92 30.41 -35.84
N ALA A 393 -3.04 30.11 -34.54
CA ALA A 393 -2.98 28.75 -33.98
C ALA A 393 -1.69 27.97 -34.29
N GLN A 394 -0.53 28.64 -34.37
CA GLN A 394 0.76 27.95 -34.43
C GLN A 394 1.10 27.33 -33.07
N THR A 395 1.26 26.01 -33.04
CA THR A 395 1.68 25.23 -31.89
C THR A 395 3.04 24.58 -32.14
N THR A 396 3.84 24.44 -31.08
CA THR A 396 5.15 23.77 -31.14
C THR A 396 5.09 22.48 -30.34
N SER A 397 5.34 21.34 -30.99
CA SER A 397 5.33 20.03 -30.34
C SER A 397 6.41 19.93 -29.27
N LEU A 398 6.05 19.42 -28.09
CA LEU A 398 6.97 19.20 -26.96
C LEU A 398 7.14 17.71 -26.61
N GLY A 399 6.63 16.82 -27.45
CA GLY A 399 6.74 15.37 -27.29
C GLY A 399 5.52 14.63 -27.87
N LEU A 400 5.75 13.42 -28.34
CA LEU A 400 4.71 12.51 -28.82
C LEU A 400 3.97 11.87 -27.65
N LEU A 401 2.65 11.79 -27.76
CA LEU A 401 1.78 11.17 -26.76
C LEU A 401 2.05 9.67 -26.68
N ASN A 402 2.14 9.16 -25.47
CA ASN A 402 2.06 7.73 -25.15
C ASN A 402 1.27 7.54 -23.85
N ASP A 403 0.97 6.29 -23.53
CA ASP A 403 0.26 5.88 -22.32
C ASP A 403 1.11 4.94 -21.44
N GLU A 404 2.43 4.94 -21.66
CA GLU A 404 3.40 4.14 -20.92
C GLU A 404 3.71 4.80 -19.58
N LEU A 405 2.90 4.49 -18.57
CA LEU A 405 3.08 4.99 -17.22
C LEU A 405 4.29 4.31 -16.56
N HIS A 406 5.32 5.09 -16.26
CA HIS A 406 6.49 4.64 -15.52
C HIS A 406 6.33 4.91 -14.01
N PHE A 407 7.10 4.19 -13.21
CA PHE A 407 7.13 4.38 -11.76
C PHE A 407 8.57 4.31 -11.25
N ASP A 408 9.02 5.41 -10.64
CA ASP A 408 10.29 5.50 -9.92
C ASP A 408 10.06 6.32 -8.67
N LYS A 409 9.71 5.65 -7.56
CA LYS A 409 9.20 6.22 -6.29
C LYS A 409 7.91 7.06 -6.41
N ASN A 410 7.58 7.53 -7.60
CA ASN A 410 6.42 8.31 -7.95
C ASN A 410 6.05 8.05 -9.43
N PRO A 411 4.75 8.03 -9.79
CA PRO A 411 4.34 7.77 -11.18
C PRO A 411 4.68 8.94 -12.11
N TYR A 412 5.12 8.64 -13.34
CA TYR A 412 5.42 9.66 -14.34
C TYR A 412 5.22 9.19 -15.78
N LEU A 413 4.93 10.12 -16.69
CA LEU A 413 4.91 9.92 -18.15
C LEU A 413 6.07 10.66 -18.80
N GLN A 414 6.65 10.07 -19.85
CA GLN A 414 7.72 10.68 -20.64
C GLN A 414 7.31 10.75 -22.10
N TYR A 415 7.11 11.97 -22.62
CA TYR A 415 6.83 12.23 -24.03
C TYR A 415 8.10 12.71 -24.73
N GLN A 416 8.50 12.01 -25.78
CA GLN A 416 9.76 12.26 -26.49
C GLN A 416 9.52 12.67 -27.94
N SER A 417 10.58 13.04 -28.66
CA SER A 417 10.52 13.35 -30.10
C SER A 417 9.63 14.54 -30.45
N GLY A 418 9.70 15.62 -29.66
CA GLY A 418 9.06 16.90 -29.97
C GLY A 418 9.75 17.67 -31.10
N ALA A 419 9.46 18.98 -31.20
CA ALA A 419 10.10 19.86 -32.18
C ALA A 419 11.60 20.02 -31.90
N ALA A 420 12.38 20.31 -32.95
CA ALA A 420 13.80 20.57 -32.80
C ALA A 420 14.05 21.85 -31.97
N CYS A 421 15.07 21.79 -31.11
CA CYS A 421 15.43 22.86 -30.19
C CYS A 421 16.96 22.93 -30.02
N GLY A 422 17.46 24.10 -29.59
CA GLY A 422 18.89 24.40 -29.53
C GLY A 422 19.46 24.95 -30.85
N GLY A 423 20.48 25.82 -30.74
CA GLY A 423 21.12 26.46 -31.90
C GLY A 423 21.87 25.49 -32.81
N SER A 424 22.20 25.96 -34.02
CA SER A 424 22.70 25.23 -35.21
C SER A 424 24.08 24.56 -35.09
N THR A 425 24.41 23.91 -33.98
CA THR A 425 25.67 23.16 -33.81
C THR A 425 25.45 21.68 -33.46
N ALA A 426 25.84 20.84 -34.43
CA ALA A 426 26.25 19.43 -34.42
C ALA A 426 25.39 18.30 -33.82
N LYS A 427 24.32 18.54 -33.05
CA LYS A 427 23.26 17.52 -32.80
C LYS A 427 21.92 18.22 -32.60
N SER A 428 20.95 17.99 -33.49
CA SER A 428 19.58 18.45 -33.27
C SER A 428 19.04 17.82 -31.99
N ARG A 429 18.83 18.63 -30.95
CA ARG A 429 18.05 18.22 -29.77
C ARG A 429 16.57 18.37 -30.11
N PHE A 430 15.74 17.57 -29.46
CA PHE A 430 14.29 17.62 -29.62
C PHE A 430 13.67 17.86 -28.26
N TRP A 431 12.55 18.57 -28.22
CA TRP A 431 11.81 18.75 -26.99
C TRP A 431 11.32 17.42 -26.43
N GLU A 432 11.42 17.30 -25.11
CA GLU A 432 10.85 16.22 -24.33
C GLU A 432 9.98 16.80 -23.22
N THR A 433 8.88 16.12 -22.89
CA THR A 433 8.00 16.48 -21.79
C THR A 433 7.97 15.35 -20.77
N ARG A 434 8.23 15.66 -19.51
CA ARG A 434 8.11 14.74 -18.38
C ARG A 434 6.98 15.21 -17.47
N ILE A 435 5.96 14.37 -17.28
CA ILE A 435 4.84 14.66 -16.39
C ILE A 435 5.00 13.80 -15.14
N GLU A 436 5.26 14.42 -13.99
CA GLU A 436 5.42 13.72 -12.71
C GLU A 436 4.17 13.91 -11.86
N PHE A 437 3.51 12.80 -11.50
CA PHE A 437 2.20 12.82 -10.85
C PHE A 437 2.35 12.80 -9.34
N ILE A 438 1.96 13.87 -8.64
CA ILE A 438 2.21 14.03 -7.21
C ILE A 438 0.93 13.80 -6.42
N CYS A 439 1.00 12.94 -5.40
CA CYS A 439 -0.14 12.64 -4.54
C CYS A 439 -0.60 13.86 -3.72
N ASP A 440 -1.90 14.16 -3.80
CA ASP A 440 -2.60 15.01 -2.84
C ASP A 440 -4.05 14.53 -2.68
N LYS A 441 -4.34 13.82 -1.59
CA LYS A 441 -5.67 13.26 -1.31
C LYS A 441 -6.73 14.32 -1.04
N ALA A 442 -6.34 15.49 -0.54
CA ALA A 442 -7.30 16.54 -0.20
C ALA A 442 -7.88 17.23 -1.44
N ARG A 443 -7.33 16.94 -2.63
CA ARG A 443 -7.75 17.55 -3.89
C ARG A 443 -8.78 16.71 -4.63
N SER A 444 -9.90 17.35 -4.96
CA SER A 444 -10.90 16.82 -5.89
C SER A 444 -10.53 17.03 -7.35
N GLU A 445 -9.85 18.15 -7.66
CA GLU A 445 -9.42 18.51 -9.01
C GLU A 445 -7.88 18.59 -9.09
N PRO A 446 -7.29 18.20 -10.22
CA PRO A 446 -5.84 18.22 -10.36
C PRO A 446 -5.29 19.64 -10.43
N LEU A 447 -4.05 19.82 -9.98
CA LEU A 447 -3.28 21.05 -10.16
C LEU A 447 -2.07 20.74 -11.04
N VAL A 448 -1.92 21.51 -12.10
CA VAL A 448 -0.85 21.33 -13.07
C VAL A 448 0.09 22.54 -12.99
N VAL A 449 1.36 22.28 -12.73
CA VAL A 449 2.39 23.31 -12.57
C VAL A 449 3.58 22.99 -13.46
N VAL A 450 4.04 23.97 -14.22
CA VAL A 450 5.33 23.87 -14.93
C VAL A 450 6.43 24.03 -13.89
N ALA A 451 7.22 22.98 -13.68
CA ALA A 451 8.37 23.01 -12.80
C ALA A 451 9.61 23.54 -13.54
N GLU A 452 9.82 23.11 -14.78
CA GLU A 452 10.94 23.51 -15.63
C GLU A 452 10.54 23.51 -17.12
N ASP A 453 11.07 24.45 -17.90
CA ASP A 453 10.86 24.55 -19.35
C ASP A 453 12.12 24.97 -20.13
N THR A 454 13.29 24.58 -19.61
CA THR A 454 14.60 24.93 -20.16
C THR A 454 15.30 23.75 -20.82
N ASP A 455 16.34 24.02 -21.61
CA ASP A 455 17.25 22.99 -22.17
C ASP A 455 16.58 21.84 -22.95
N CYS A 456 15.48 22.15 -23.67
CA CYS A 456 14.67 21.18 -24.42
C CYS A 456 13.86 20.21 -23.55
N LEU A 457 13.66 20.51 -22.28
CA LEU A 457 12.89 19.71 -21.35
C LEU A 457 11.74 20.54 -20.78
N LEU A 458 10.52 20.00 -20.83
CA LEU A 458 9.37 20.49 -20.11
C LEU A 458 9.07 19.52 -18.96
N VAL A 459 9.30 19.92 -17.71
CA VAL A 459 8.90 19.15 -16.53
C VAL A 459 7.60 19.74 -15.99
N VAL A 460 6.58 18.91 -15.91
CA VAL A 460 5.25 19.25 -15.40
C VAL A 460 4.99 18.44 -14.14
N HIS A 461 4.76 19.14 -13.04
CA HIS A 461 4.25 18.53 -11.82
C HIS A 461 2.73 18.52 -11.86
N PHE A 462 2.15 17.33 -11.80
CA PHE A 462 0.73 17.08 -11.94
C PHE A 462 0.18 16.54 -10.61
N VAL A 463 -0.34 17.44 -9.78
CA VAL A 463 -0.87 17.09 -8.46
C VAL A 463 -2.27 16.50 -8.58
N THR A 464 -2.49 15.29 -8.06
CA THR A 464 -3.77 14.56 -8.18
C THR A 464 -3.92 13.51 -7.07
N SER A 465 -5.16 13.22 -6.69
CA SER A 465 -5.48 12.14 -5.74
C SER A 465 -5.32 10.75 -6.36
N TYR A 466 -5.38 10.63 -7.70
CA TYR A 466 -5.19 9.36 -8.42
C TYR A 466 -3.74 8.83 -8.37
N ALA A 467 -2.78 9.66 -7.94
CA ALA A 467 -1.37 9.28 -7.79
C ALA A 467 -1.03 8.75 -6.39
N CYS A 468 -1.99 8.71 -5.47
CA CYS A 468 -1.74 8.37 -4.07
C CYS A 468 -1.63 6.87 -3.83
N LEU A 469 -0.47 6.44 -3.35
CA LEU A 469 -0.20 5.08 -2.87
C LEU A 469 -0.19 5.08 -1.34
N GLY A 470 -1.15 4.40 -0.71
CA GLY A 470 -1.24 4.30 0.76
C GLY A 470 -1.56 5.62 1.48
N GLN A 471 -1.50 5.63 2.82
CA GLN A 471 -1.65 6.82 3.65
C GLN A 471 -0.48 6.91 4.63
N LEU A 472 0.29 8.00 4.55
CA LEU A 472 1.21 8.33 5.62
C LEU A 472 0.42 9.06 6.72
N ASP A 473 0.24 8.42 7.87
CA ASP A 473 -0.27 9.09 9.06
C ASP A 473 0.76 10.13 9.51
N CYS A 474 0.31 11.37 9.72
CA CYS A 474 1.16 12.47 10.17
C CYS A 474 1.13 12.64 11.69
N GLY A 475 0.52 11.70 12.39
CA GLY A 475 0.57 11.57 13.84
C GLY A 475 1.59 10.56 14.33
N ALA A 476 2.09 10.79 15.54
CA ALA A 476 2.90 9.83 16.28
C ALA A 476 2.40 9.74 17.73
N TYR A 477 2.33 8.52 18.26
CA TYR A 477 2.04 8.30 19.66
C TYR A 477 3.35 8.12 20.43
N ASN A 478 3.42 8.65 21.66
CA ASN A 478 4.53 8.36 22.54
C ASN A 478 4.52 6.89 22.97
N ALA A 479 5.61 6.17 22.71
CA ALA A 479 5.80 4.78 23.12
C ALA A 479 5.62 4.62 24.64
N SER A 480 6.07 5.60 25.42
CA SER A 480 6.01 5.60 26.89
C SER A 480 4.72 6.19 27.47
N SER A 481 3.93 6.96 26.69
CA SER A 481 2.71 7.63 27.16
C SER A 481 1.59 7.61 26.10
N PRO A 482 0.59 6.71 26.19
CA PRO A 482 -0.54 6.59 25.24
C PRO A 482 -1.29 7.89 24.98
N ASP A 483 -1.48 8.67 26.03
CA ASP A 483 -2.31 9.88 25.99
C ASP A 483 -1.60 11.04 25.30
N GLN A 484 -0.30 10.89 25.03
CA GLN A 484 0.52 11.86 24.32
C GLN A 484 0.59 11.48 22.84
N TYR A 485 -0.50 11.76 22.13
CA TYR A 485 -0.52 11.83 20.68
C TYR A 485 0.02 13.18 20.23
N VAL A 486 0.95 13.15 19.28
CA VAL A 486 1.46 14.34 18.62
C VAL A 486 1.01 14.30 17.17
N ASP A 487 0.21 15.27 16.78
CA ASP A 487 -0.22 15.46 15.41
C ASP A 487 0.66 16.51 14.73
N LEU A 488 1.43 16.10 13.71
CA LEU A 488 2.22 17.03 12.90
C LEU A 488 1.42 17.60 11.72
N SER A 489 0.15 17.22 11.54
CA SER A 489 -0.73 17.79 10.50
C SER A 489 -0.76 19.33 10.46
N PRO A 490 -0.68 20.07 11.59
CA PRO A 490 -0.59 21.53 11.56
C PRO A 490 0.67 22.10 10.87
N LEU A 491 1.71 21.28 10.69
CA LEU A 491 2.93 21.63 9.95
C LEU A 491 2.86 21.19 8.48
N VAL A 492 1.79 20.53 8.04
CA VAL A 492 1.61 20.14 6.65
C VAL A 492 1.17 21.36 5.85
N ARG A 493 1.96 21.77 4.84
CA ARG A 493 1.62 22.90 3.98
C ARG A 493 1.12 22.43 2.63
N SER A 494 -0.05 22.93 2.19
CA SER A 494 -0.63 22.66 0.87
C SER A 494 -0.40 23.78 -0.14
N ASP A 495 0.02 24.96 0.31
CA ASP A 495 0.17 26.19 -0.47
C ASP A 495 1.63 26.61 -0.71
N GLY A 496 2.59 25.91 -0.09
CA GLY A 496 4.02 26.16 -0.23
C GLY A 496 4.86 25.14 0.51
N ASN A 497 6.17 25.37 0.52
CA ASN A 497 7.16 24.54 1.21
C ASN A 497 7.87 25.37 2.28
N TYR A 498 8.43 24.72 3.28
CA TYR A 498 9.35 25.36 4.21
C TYR A 498 10.72 25.47 3.55
N GLU A 499 11.34 26.65 3.65
CA GLU A 499 12.75 26.85 3.31
C GLU A 499 13.56 26.77 4.60
N ALA A 500 14.51 25.84 4.67
CA ALA A 500 15.28 25.63 5.89
C ALA A 500 16.33 26.72 6.08
N HIS A 501 16.50 27.14 7.33
CA HIS A 501 17.62 27.96 7.74
C HIS A 501 18.93 27.17 7.67
N LEU A 502 20.00 27.87 7.31
CA LEU A 502 21.32 27.27 7.12
C LEU A 502 22.14 27.33 8.42
N GLY A 503 22.63 26.19 8.86
CA GLY A 503 23.64 26.10 9.90
C GLY A 503 25.00 26.68 9.46
N PRO A 504 25.92 26.90 10.41
CA PRO A 504 27.25 27.42 10.11
C PRO A 504 28.03 26.48 9.19
N GLY A 505 28.67 27.03 8.15
CA GLY A 505 29.50 26.27 7.21
C GLY A 505 28.80 25.84 5.92
N VAL A 506 27.48 26.03 5.81
CA VAL A 506 26.73 25.77 4.56
C VAL A 506 26.77 27.01 3.66
N PRO A 507 27.08 26.90 2.36
CA PRO A 507 27.12 28.06 1.48
C PRO A 507 25.74 28.71 1.34
N THR A 508 25.69 30.04 1.43
CA THR A 508 24.44 30.82 1.40
C THR A 508 23.72 30.79 0.05
N THR A 509 24.28 30.15 -0.96
CA THR A 509 23.63 29.91 -2.26
C THR A 509 22.74 28.67 -2.23
N HIS A 510 22.98 27.74 -1.30
CA HIS A 510 22.16 26.55 -1.16
C HIS A 510 20.83 26.90 -0.50
N ARG A 511 19.80 26.16 -0.89
CA ARG A 511 18.44 26.25 -0.37
C ARG A 511 17.93 24.85 -0.16
N TYR A 512 17.17 24.65 0.92
CA TYR A 512 16.60 23.36 1.28
C TYR A 512 15.12 23.51 1.47
N PHE A 513 14.33 22.81 0.67
CA PHE A 513 12.89 22.83 0.72
C PHE A 513 12.37 21.56 1.38
N ILE A 514 11.48 21.70 2.35
CA ILE A 514 10.90 20.59 3.11
C ILE A 514 9.39 20.76 3.20
N ASN A 515 8.68 19.65 3.10
CA ASN A 515 7.30 19.55 3.60
C ASN A 515 7.21 18.43 4.65
N VAL A 516 6.11 18.37 5.39
CA VAL A 516 5.89 17.42 6.49
C VAL A 516 4.87 16.39 6.05
N CYS A 517 5.20 15.10 6.17
CA CYS A 517 4.35 13.94 5.85
C CYS A 517 3.72 13.90 4.44
N ARG A 518 4.19 14.75 3.52
CA ARG A 518 3.72 14.79 2.14
C ARG A 518 4.82 15.27 1.21
N PRO A 519 4.68 15.06 -0.11
CA PRO A 519 5.57 15.64 -1.10
C PRO A 519 5.59 17.17 -1.06
N LEU A 520 6.65 17.76 -1.61
CA LEU A 520 6.78 19.19 -1.82
C LEU A 520 5.62 19.72 -2.69
N VAL A 521 5.07 20.87 -2.33
CA VAL A 521 4.15 21.63 -3.17
C VAL A 521 4.91 22.07 -4.43
N PRO A 522 4.40 21.76 -5.64
CA PRO A 522 5.05 22.18 -6.86
C PRO A 522 5.14 23.70 -7.01
N GLN A 523 6.30 24.17 -7.45
CA GLN A 523 6.57 25.57 -7.72
C GLN A 523 7.42 25.69 -9.00
N TYR A 524 7.19 26.75 -9.78
CA TYR A 524 8.01 27.03 -10.96
C TYR A 524 9.46 27.29 -10.54
N GLY A 525 10.40 26.63 -11.21
CA GLY A 525 11.82 26.71 -10.89
C GLY A 525 12.20 25.93 -9.64
N LEU A 526 11.38 24.98 -9.18
CA LEU A 526 11.73 23.97 -8.19
C LEU A 526 11.48 22.58 -8.81
N SER A 527 12.42 22.13 -9.65
CA SER A 527 12.34 20.91 -10.48
C SER A 527 12.80 19.64 -9.74
N CYS A 528 12.59 19.58 -8.42
CA CYS A 528 12.88 18.37 -7.63
C CYS A 528 11.96 17.23 -8.08
N ARG A 529 12.45 15.98 -8.06
CA ARG A 529 11.66 14.81 -8.47
C ARG A 529 10.31 14.79 -7.76
N GLY A 530 9.24 14.65 -8.54
CA GLY A 530 7.88 14.55 -8.06
C GLY A 530 7.75 13.45 -7.01
N GLY A 531 7.03 13.75 -5.93
CA GLY A 531 6.90 12.86 -4.77
C GLY A 531 7.94 13.12 -3.67
N ALA A 532 9.05 13.80 -3.94
CA ALA A 532 10.04 14.15 -2.92
C ALA A 532 9.44 15.04 -1.82
N ALA A 533 9.79 14.77 -0.55
CA ALA A 533 9.38 15.60 0.59
C ALA A 533 10.48 16.55 1.07
N ALA A 534 11.73 16.30 0.68
CA ALA A 534 12.86 17.18 0.93
C ALA A 534 13.75 17.30 -0.32
N CYS A 535 14.24 18.51 -0.58
CA CYS A 535 15.07 18.80 -1.76
C CYS A 535 16.10 19.89 -1.46
N GLU A 536 17.28 19.74 -2.05
CA GLU A 536 18.33 20.74 -2.09
C GLU A 536 18.36 21.43 -3.45
N THR A 537 18.57 22.75 -3.47
CA THR A 537 18.77 23.52 -4.69
C THR A 537 19.85 24.58 -4.52
N ILE A 538 20.32 25.13 -5.64
CA ILE A 538 21.27 26.24 -5.68
C ILE A 538 20.56 27.45 -6.29
N PHE A 539 20.51 28.54 -5.52
CA PHE A 539 19.96 29.82 -5.97
C PHE A 539 21.02 30.64 -6.72
N ASP A 540 20.79 30.92 -7.99
CA ASP A 540 21.69 31.70 -8.85
C ASP A 540 21.42 33.22 -8.84
N GLY A 541 20.49 33.67 -8.00
CA GLY A 541 20.02 35.06 -7.94
C GLY A 541 18.74 35.31 -8.74
N LYS A 542 18.26 34.34 -9.53
CA LYS A 542 17.01 34.44 -10.29
C LYS A 542 16.10 33.21 -10.11
N THR A 543 16.66 32.01 -10.19
CA THR A 543 15.91 30.74 -10.12
C THR A 543 16.65 29.73 -9.25
N GLN A 544 15.94 28.72 -8.73
CA GLN A 544 16.62 27.54 -8.20
C GLN A 544 17.10 26.68 -9.38
N ARG A 545 18.26 26.04 -9.20
CA ARG A 545 18.87 25.12 -10.16
C ARG A 545 19.62 24.01 -9.42
N ASN A 546 20.03 22.98 -10.14
CA ASN A 546 20.82 21.86 -9.62
C ASN A 546 20.11 21.20 -8.44
N GLU A 547 18.83 20.93 -8.64
CA GLU A 547 17.96 20.25 -7.70
C GLU A 547 18.51 18.86 -7.38
N THR A 548 18.50 18.50 -6.11
CA THR A 548 18.93 17.19 -5.61
C THR A 548 17.87 16.69 -4.64
N THR A 549 17.29 15.54 -4.96
CA THR A 549 16.25 14.93 -4.13
C THR A 549 16.84 14.33 -2.86
N LEU A 550 16.37 14.78 -1.68
CA LEU A 550 16.91 14.38 -0.37
C LEU A 550 16.07 13.30 0.35
N GLY A 551 14.95 12.90 -0.23
CA GLY A 551 14.16 11.76 0.20
C GLY A 551 12.65 11.90 -0.02
N TYR A 552 11.98 10.75 0.09
CA TYR A 552 10.54 10.57 -0.07
C TYR A 552 9.85 10.28 1.28
N PRO A 553 8.58 10.71 1.44
CA PRO A 553 7.81 10.51 2.67
C PRO A 553 7.25 9.08 2.74
N GLU A 554 8.10 8.12 3.15
CA GLU A 554 7.74 6.69 3.17
C GLU A 554 7.42 6.15 4.58
N VAL A 555 7.86 6.81 5.66
CA VAL A 555 7.64 6.35 7.04
C VAL A 555 6.93 7.39 7.92
N GLN A 556 6.16 6.89 8.88
CA GLN A 556 5.44 7.72 9.86
C GLN A 556 6.42 8.35 10.88
N PRO A 557 6.05 9.50 11.47
CA PRO A 557 6.83 10.09 12.55
C PRO A 557 6.84 9.20 13.80
N VAL A 558 7.89 9.31 14.61
CA VAL A 558 8.06 8.56 15.86
C VAL A 558 8.43 9.50 17.00
N VAL A 559 7.80 9.33 18.16
CA VAL A 559 8.13 10.11 19.36
C VAL A 559 9.28 9.44 20.11
N VAL A 560 10.36 10.19 20.35
CA VAL A 560 11.53 9.76 21.12
C VAL A 560 11.78 10.76 22.25
N GLY A 561 11.50 10.35 23.49
CA GLY A 561 11.58 11.23 24.65
C GLY A 561 10.62 12.42 24.52
N ASP A 562 11.17 13.64 24.57
CA ASP A 562 10.44 14.91 24.40
C ASP A 562 10.49 15.45 22.96
N THR A 563 10.91 14.62 22.00
CA THR A 563 11.08 15.00 20.58
C THR A 563 10.27 14.10 19.67
N VAL A 564 9.98 14.60 18.46
CA VAL A 564 9.38 13.79 17.39
C VAL A 564 10.36 13.73 16.23
N LEU A 565 10.61 12.52 15.72
CA LEU A 565 11.52 12.25 14.61
C LEU A 565 10.72 11.88 13.37
N LEU A 566 11.04 12.49 12.23
CA LEU A 566 10.50 12.14 10.93
C LEU A 566 11.64 11.93 9.94
N LYS A 567 11.64 10.81 9.21
CA LYS A 567 12.73 10.46 8.29
C LYS A 567 12.21 10.28 6.87
N TYR A 568 12.97 10.79 5.90
CA TYR A 568 12.74 10.60 4.48
C TYR A 568 13.90 9.82 3.89
N PHE A 569 13.56 8.81 3.08
CA PHE A 569 14.50 7.83 2.53
C PHE A 569 14.60 7.92 1.01
N HIS A 570 15.54 7.17 0.44
CA HIS A 570 15.67 6.97 -1.01
C HIS A 570 15.76 8.26 -1.83
N GLY A 571 16.52 9.26 -1.36
CA GLY A 571 16.93 10.37 -2.20
C GLY A 571 17.84 9.92 -3.36
N GLU A 572 18.42 10.88 -4.06
CA GLU A 572 19.38 10.59 -5.13
C GLU A 572 20.62 9.83 -4.61
N PRO A 573 21.37 9.13 -5.49
CA PRO A 573 22.61 8.48 -5.08
C PRO A 573 23.60 9.49 -4.49
N CYS A 574 24.19 9.15 -3.35
CA CYS A 574 25.13 10.03 -2.68
C CYS A 574 26.42 10.20 -3.51
N ARG A 575 26.95 11.42 -3.55
CA ARG A 575 28.19 11.72 -4.28
C ARG A 575 29.43 11.07 -3.66
N GLN A 576 29.41 10.85 -2.34
CA GLN A 576 30.52 10.25 -1.60
C GLN A 576 30.49 8.72 -1.67
N ASP A 577 29.29 8.14 -1.82
CA ASP A 577 29.07 6.71 -1.97
C ASP A 577 27.87 6.45 -2.88
N VAL A 578 28.16 5.93 -4.08
CA VAL A 578 27.15 5.65 -5.11
C VAL A 578 26.16 4.55 -4.71
N HIS A 579 26.49 3.74 -3.69
CA HIS A 579 25.60 2.69 -3.17
C HIS A 579 24.69 3.15 -2.04
N THR A 580 24.89 4.37 -1.54
CA THR A 580 24.09 4.96 -0.47
C THR A 580 23.20 6.04 -1.04
N ASN A 581 21.89 5.97 -0.79
CA ASN A 581 20.96 7.04 -1.16
C ASN A 581 20.96 8.14 -0.11
N LEU A 582 20.76 9.39 -0.56
CA LEU A 582 20.56 10.52 0.34
C LEU A 582 19.32 10.30 1.22
N SER A 583 19.37 10.82 2.45
CA SER A 583 18.23 10.74 3.38
C SER A 583 18.14 12.01 4.22
N THR A 584 16.94 12.30 4.70
CA THR A 584 16.66 13.45 5.57
C THR A 584 16.09 12.99 6.91
N LEU A 585 16.63 13.47 8.03
CA LEU A 585 16.06 13.28 9.37
C LEU A 585 15.68 14.65 9.94
N ILE A 586 14.42 14.78 10.37
CA ILE A 586 13.87 15.98 10.98
C ILE A 586 13.60 15.67 12.45
N THR A 587 14.14 16.50 13.34
CA THR A 587 13.91 16.43 14.79
C THR A 587 13.05 17.61 15.23
N PHE A 588 11.79 17.36 15.54
CA PHE A 588 10.90 18.37 16.12
C PHE A 588 11.13 18.47 17.63
N ARG A 589 11.27 19.71 18.13
CA ARG A 589 11.47 20.01 19.56
C ARG A 589 10.43 20.99 20.06
N CYS A 590 9.87 20.75 21.25
CA CYS A 590 8.88 21.64 21.84
C CYS A 590 9.51 22.99 22.21
N VAL A 591 9.07 24.06 21.54
CA VAL A 591 9.32 25.44 21.93
C VAL A 591 7.98 26.19 21.90
N PRO A 592 7.34 26.44 23.06
CA PRO A 592 6.00 27.01 23.11
C PRO A 592 5.83 28.35 22.40
N SER A 593 6.91 29.15 22.29
CA SER A 593 6.90 30.46 21.62
C SER A 593 7.18 30.41 20.12
N ALA A 594 7.47 29.24 19.53
CA ALA A 594 7.93 29.12 18.15
C ALA A 594 6.78 29.07 17.12
N GLY A 595 5.53 28.89 17.54
CA GLY A 595 4.42 28.66 16.62
C GLY A 595 4.68 27.42 15.76
N ALA A 596 4.44 27.50 14.44
CA ALA A 596 4.81 26.41 13.53
C ALA A 596 6.32 26.14 13.49
N GLY A 597 7.15 27.17 13.75
CA GLY A 597 8.60 27.09 13.63
C GLY A 597 9.08 26.95 12.18
N GLU A 598 10.39 26.89 12.01
CA GLU A 598 11.05 26.67 10.72
C GLU A 598 12.19 25.65 10.89
N PRO A 599 12.46 24.80 9.87
CA PRO A 599 13.54 23.83 9.95
C PRO A 599 14.90 24.52 9.88
N LEU A 600 15.85 24.04 10.67
CA LEU A 600 17.24 24.46 10.69
C LEU A 600 18.12 23.28 10.29
N LEU A 601 18.88 23.40 9.21
CA LEU A 601 19.89 22.40 8.84
C LEU A 601 21.02 22.46 9.87
N VAL A 602 21.16 21.41 10.69
CA VAL A 602 22.18 21.33 11.74
C VAL A 602 23.44 20.61 11.28
N GLU A 603 23.30 19.60 10.43
CA GLU A 603 24.41 18.75 10.00
C GLU A 603 24.12 18.05 8.67
N ILE A 604 25.16 17.80 7.88
CA ILE A 604 25.15 16.88 6.74
C ILE A 604 26.17 15.78 7.04
N GLU A 605 25.70 14.69 7.64
CA GLU A 605 26.55 13.59 8.09
C GLU A 605 27.10 12.82 6.89
N ASN A 606 28.42 12.68 6.85
CA ASN A 606 29.19 12.03 5.77
C ASN A 606 28.89 12.58 4.35
N GLY A 607 28.27 13.75 4.24
CA GLY A 607 27.82 14.30 2.96
C GLY A 607 26.60 13.59 2.34
N CYS A 608 25.94 12.67 3.06
CA CYS A 608 24.83 11.88 2.55
C CYS A 608 23.52 11.99 3.37
N HIS A 609 23.63 12.22 4.68
CA HIS A 609 22.47 12.22 5.58
C HIS A 609 22.24 13.61 6.17
N TYR A 610 21.15 14.26 5.75
CA TYR A 610 20.81 15.61 6.14
C TYR A 610 20.00 15.60 7.44
N ARG A 611 20.44 16.37 8.42
CA ARG A 611 19.81 16.45 9.74
C ARG A 611 19.26 17.85 9.95
N PHE A 612 17.95 17.94 10.17
CA PHE A 612 17.26 19.19 10.47
C PHE A 612 16.75 19.16 11.90
N ASP A 613 16.86 20.30 12.55
CA ASP A 613 16.22 20.58 13.81
C ASP A 613 15.06 21.55 13.62
N TRP A 614 13.93 21.31 14.27
CA TRP A 614 12.72 22.08 14.07
C TRP A 614 12.07 22.44 15.41
N PRO A 615 12.44 23.59 16.00
CA PRO A 615 11.77 24.12 17.17
C PRO A 615 10.34 24.54 16.82
N THR A 616 9.33 23.94 17.46
CA THR A 616 7.91 24.17 17.15
C THR A 616 7.04 24.09 18.41
N SER A 617 5.93 24.83 18.44
CA SER A 617 4.92 24.71 19.50
C SER A 617 3.95 23.55 19.25
N VAL A 618 3.92 22.97 18.05
CA VAL A 618 2.94 21.93 17.66
C VAL A 618 3.08 20.66 18.50
N ILE A 619 4.31 20.30 18.88
CA ILE A 619 4.57 19.09 19.67
C ILE A 619 4.57 19.36 21.19
N CYS A 620 4.28 20.59 21.61
CA CYS A 620 4.27 20.93 23.04
C CYS A 620 3.01 20.40 23.72
N ALA A 621 3.19 19.76 24.89
CA ALA A 621 2.07 19.34 25.70
C ALA A 621 1.21 20.55 26.11
N PRO A 622 -0.13 20.45 26.06
CA PRO A 622 -1.00 21.54 26.49
C PRO A 622 -0.76 21.85 27.97
N THR A 623 -0.45 23.11 28.29
CA THR A 623 -0.23 23.56 29.66
C THR A 623 -1.55 23.52 30.44
N GLN A 624 -1.62 22.65 31.44
CA GLN A 624 -2.70 22.52 32.44
C GLN A 624 -2.79 23.77 33.35
N ASN A 625 -3.05 24.96 32.79
CA ASN A 625 -3.21 26.18 33.59
C ASN A 625 -4.23 27.18 33.04
N THR A 626 -5.29 26.69 32.43
CA THR A 626 -6.57 27.39 32.35
C THR A 626 -7.69 26.39 32.64
N THR A 627 -8.64 26.82 33.46
CA THR A 627 -9.87 26.12 33.87
C THR A 627 -10.46 25.18 32.81
N PRO A 628 -11.02 24.01 33.19
CA PRO A 628 -11.39 22.96 32.26
C PRO A 628 -12.50 23.41 31.30
N THR A 629 -12.11 23.83 30.10
CA THR A 629 -12.97 23.73 28.92
C THR A 629 -12.83 22.31 28.37
N PRO A 630 -13.94 21.58 28.14
CA PRO A 630 -13.87 20.23 27.59
C PRO A 630 -13.22 20.23 26.19
N PRO A 631 -12.53 19.15 25.79
CA PRO A 631 -11.91 19.05 24.48
C PRO A 631 -12.98 19.07 23.38
N PRO A 632 -12.73 19.72 22.23
CA PRO A 632 -13.61 19.60 21.08
C PRO A 632 -13.54 18.15 20.53
N PRO A 633 -14.67 17.58 20.08
CA PRO A 633 -14.69 16.24 19.49
C PRO A 633 -13.98 16.23 18.10
N PRO A 634 -13.45 15.06 17.68
CA PRO A 634 -12.78 14.91 16.40
C PRO A 634 -13.80 15.02 15.26
N SER A 635 -13.51 15.85 14.26
CA SER A 635 -14.28 15.90 13.02
C SER A 635 -13.86 14.75 12.11
N PRO A 636 -14.84 14.03 11.55
CA PRO A 636 -14.99 14.13 10.11
C PRO A 636 -16.45 14.42 9.77
N THR A 637 -16.66 15.38 8.84
CA THR A 637 -17.96 15.81 8.32
C THR A 637 -18.86 16.56 9.32
N GLY A 638 -18.90 17.88 9.15
CA GLY A 638 -19.56 18.79 10.07
C GLY A 638 -21.08 18.73 10.04
N ILE A 639 -21.65 18.71 11.24
CA ILE A 639 -22.89 19.36 11.69
C ILE A 639 -22.80 19.41 13.23
N TYR A 640 -22.89 20.60 13.83
CA TYR A 640 -22.83 20.77 15.30
C TYR A 640 -24.23 20.84 15.89
N PHE A 641 -24.51 20.09 16.97
CA PHE A 641 -25.78 20.18 17.70
C PHE A 641 -25.64 21.09 18.93
N GLU A 642 -26.51 22.10 19.05
CA GLU A 642 -26.63 22.95 20.25
C GLU A 642 -27.80 22.45 21.13
N PRO A 643 -27.52 21.81 22.28
CA PRO A 643 -28.55 21.21 23.11
C PRO A 643 -29.52 22.22 23.70
N LYS A 644 -29.07 23.45 23.99
CA LYS A 644 -29.89 24.48 24.65
C LYS A 644 -31.06 24.95 23.78
N ASN A 645 -30.86 25.01 22.47
CA ASN A 645 -31.84 25.50 21.51
C ASN A 645 -32.39 24.40 20.60
N CYS A 646 -32.01 23.13 20.84
CA CYS A 646 -32.33 21.97 20.02
C CYS A 646 -32.17 22.23 18.51
N SER A 647 -30.99 22.68 18.14
CA SER A 647 -30.72 23.14 16.79
C SER A 647 -29.41 22.57 16.25
N PHE A 648 -29.41 22.22 14.97
CA PHE A 648 -28.20 21.82 14.27
C PHE A 648 -27.64 22.99 13.46
N TYR A 649 -26.33 23.20 13.55
CA TYR A 649 -25.57 24.18 12.78
C TYR A 649 -25.01 23.52 11.53
N ASN A 650 -25.36 24.09 10.38
CA ASN A 650 -24.79 23.73 9.10
C ASN A 650 -23.58 24.65 8.81
N PRO A 651 -22.33 24.14 8.85
CA PRO A 651 -21.14 24.96 8.62
C PRO A 651 -21.00 25.41 7.16
N THR A 652 -21.67 24.74 6.22
CA THR A 652 -21.63 25.06 4.78
C THR A 652 -22.52 26.26 4.44
N THR A 653 -23.65 26.42 5.12
CA THR A 653 -24.61 27.53 4.89
C THR A 653 -24.62 28.58 6.01
N ALA A 654 -23.89 28.32 7.10
CA ALA A 654 -23.91 29.11 8.34
C ALA A 654 -25.32 29.30 8.94
N ALA A 655 -26.25 28.37 8.68
CA ALA A 655 -27.63 28.42 9.13
C ALA A 655 -27.90 27.43 10.28
N TRP A 656 -28.91 27.76 11.10
CA TRP A 656 -29.40 26.91 12.18
C TRP A 656 -30.76 26.32 11.81
N ALA A 657 -30.91 25.02 11.97
CA ALA A 657 -32.19 24.32 11.80
C ALA A 657 -32.73 23.92 13.18
N ASN A 658 -33.88 24.47 13.57
CA ASN A 658 -34.53 24.11 14.84
C ASN A 658 -35.35 22.84 14.67
N MET A 659 -35.06 21.85 15.50
CA MET A 659 -35.66 20.53 15.35
C MET A 659 -37.08 20.44 15.94
N ASN A 660 -37.48 21.42 16.76
CA ASN A 660 -38.86 21.54 17.25
C ASN A 660 -39.85 21.93 16.14
N ASP A 661 -39.38 22.52 15.04
CA ASP A 661 -40.22 22.89 13.89
C ASP A 661 -40.47 21.70 12.95
N VAL A 662 -39.69 20.62 13.08
CA VAL A 662 -39.72 19.44 12.21
C VAL A 662 -40.54 18.31 12.84
N PHE A 663 -40.49 18.14 14.16
CA PHE A 663 -41.18 17.06 14.86
C PHE A 663 -42.36 17.58 15.70
N PHE A 664 -43.59 17.25 15.29
CA PHE A 664 -44.80 17.51 16.07
C PHE A 664 -45.32 16.24 16.73
N GLY A 665 -45.39 16.22 18.08
CA GLY A 665 -46.12 15.22 18.85
C GLY A 665 -45.39 14.70 20.10
N ALA A 666 -46.19 14.34 21.12
CA ALA A 666 -45.72 13.88 22.43
C ALA A 666 -44.98 12.52 22.43
N GLU A 667 -45.00 11.76 21.33
CA GLU A 667 -44.34 10.44 21.24
C GLU A 667 -42.85 10.49 20.86
N MET A 668 -42.33 11.65 20.46
CA MET A 668 -40.90 11.89 20.18
C MET A 668 -40.30 12.99 21.08
N GLY A 669 -40.97 13.28 22.19
CA GLY A 669 -40.77 14.48 23.01
C GLY A 669 -39.44 14.64 23.75
N ASP A 670 -38.37 13.95 23.36
CA ASP A 670 -37.10 14.02 24.06
C ASP A 670 -35.86 13.84 23.15
N LEU A 671 -35.97 14.13 21.85
CA LEU A 671 -34.81 14.07 20.94
C LEU A 671 -33.69 15.03 21.39
N CYS A 672 -34.07 16.21 21.90
CA CYS A 672 -33.14 17.27 22.29
C CYS A 672 -32.31 16.97 23.54
N THR A 673 -32.79 16.09 24.43
CA THR A 673 -32.11 15.72 25.69
C THR A 673 -31.21 14.49 25.53
N ARG A 674 -31.26 13.83 24.35
CA ARG A 674 -30.56 12.56 24.07
C ARG A 674 -29.28 12.72 23.26
N ASN A 675 -28.77 13.94 23.12
CA ASN A 675 -27.55 14.30 22.37
C ASN A 675 -27.45 13.58 21.01
N PRO A 676 -28.38 13.88 20.07
CA PRO A 676 -28.40 13.24 18.77
C PRO A 676 -27.16 13.60 17.95
N VAL A 677 -26.66 12.63 17.19
CA VAL A 677 -25.61 12.81 16.21
C VAL A 677 -26.25 12.89 14.84
N ALA A 678 -25.84 13.85 14.01
CA ALA A 678 -26.36 13.98 12.66
C ALA A 678 -25.23 13.92 11.63
N SER A 679 -25.53 13.30 10.49
CA SER A 679 -24.61 13.14 9.35
C SER A 679 -25.38 13.33 8.04
N ILE A 680 -24.65 13.63 6.96
CA ILE A 680 -25.19 13.68 5.60
C ILE A 680 -24.57 12.49 4.85
N ASP A 681 -25.39 11.54 4.37
CA ASP A 681 -24.91 10.43 3.55
C ASP A 681 -24.46 10.95 2.17
N GLY A 682 -23.19 10.71 1.82
CA GLY A 682 -22.61 11.09 0.52
C GLY A 682 -23.26 10.41 -0.70
N ARG A 683 -24.15 9.44 -0.50
CA ARG A 683 -24.94 8.81 -1.58
C ARG A 683 -26.26 9.55 -1.88
N THR A 684 -26.76 10.35 -0.93
CA THR A 684 -27.98 11.15 -1.06
C THR A 684 -27.78 12.53 -0.43
N PRO A 685 -27.24 13.52 -1.17
CA PRO A 685 -26.81 14.80 -0.60
C PRO A 685 -27.95 15.70 -0.07
N ASP A 686 -29.21 15.33 -0.30
CA ASP A 686 -30.40 16.10 0.12
C ASP A 686 -31.10 15.53 1.36
N ALA A 687 -30.44 14.60 2.07
CA ALA A 687 -30.96 13.92 3.25
C ALA A 687 -30.07 14.15 4.48
N LEU A 688 -30.67 14.51 5.62
CA LEU A 688 -30.02 14.61 6.92
C LEU A 688 -30.39 13.38 7.76
N ASP A 689 -29.40 12.55 8.07
CA ASP A 689 -29.57 11.38 8.93
C ASP A 689 -29.25 11.75 10.37
N VAL A 690 -30.21 11.52 11.27
CA VAL A 690 -30.11 11.82 12.71
C VAL A 690 -30.22 10.52 13.49
N HIS A 691 -29.21 10.28 14.33
CA HIS A 691 -29.03 9.09 15.13
C HIS A 691 -29.05 9.43 16.62
N PHE A 692 -29.85 8.71 17.41
CA PHE A 692 -29.78 8.77 18.88
C PHE A 692 -30.22 7.45 19.50
N SER A 693 -29.91 7.27 20.78
CA SER A 693 -30.29 6.05 21.52
C SER A 693 -31.02 6.39 22.81
N ASP A 694 -31.81 5.43 23.30
CA ASP A 694 -32.54 5.53 24.56
C ASP A 694 -32.35 4.27 25.41
N GLN A 695 -32.42 4.44 26.73
CA GLN A 695 -32.39 3.34 27.69
C GLN A 695 -33.80 2.75 27.81
N ASP A 696 -33.98 1.51 27.35
CA ASP A 696 -35.18 0.73 27.59
C ASP A 696 -34.84 -0.55 28.35
N ALA A 697 -35.06 -0.50 29.66
CA ALA A 697 -34.80 -1.59 30.57
C ALA A 697 -35.72 -2.81 30.38
N THR A 698 -36.75 -2.74 29.53
CA THR A 698 -37.81 -3.77 29.48
C THR A 698 -37.93 -4.54 28.16
N GLY A 699 -37.39 -4.04 27.05
CA GLY A 699 -37.63 -4.61 25.71
C GLY A 699 -36.44 -5.29 25.00
N CYS A 700 -35.19 -4.92 25.27
CA CYS A 700 -34.05 -5.30 24.42
C CYS A 700 -32.92 -5.97 25.20
N ARG A 701 -32.96 -7.31 25.35
CA ARG A 701 -31.93 -8.09 26.08
C ARG A 701 -30.61 -8.25 25.32
N ASP A 702 -30.66 -8.28 23.99
CA ASP A 702 -29.47 -8.59 23.17
C ASP A 702 -28.61 -7.35 22.86
N THR A 703 -29.13 -6.13 23.11
CA THR A 703 -28.41 -4.86 22.91
C THR A 703 -28.02 -4.16 24.22
N GLY A 704 -28.11 -4.87 25.35
CA GLY A 704 -27.80 -4.31 26.67
C GLY A 704 -28.79 -3.25 27.17
N GLY A 705 -30.08 -3.35 26.80
CA GLY A 705 -31.12 -2.44 27.26
C GLY A 705 -31.16 -1.08 26.54
N LYS A 706 -30.57 -0.97 25.35
CA LYS A 706 -30.59 0.26 24.53
C LYS A 706 -31.42 0.08 23.26
N ARG A 707 -32.29 1.06 22.97
CA ARG A 707 -32.98 1.22 21.68
C ARG A 707 -32.27 2.29 20.85
N TYR A 708 -32.05 2.01 19.57
CA TYR A 708 -31.42 2.96 18.64
C TYR A 708 -32.47 3.50 17.66
N TYR A 709 -32.42 4.80 17.39
CA TYR A 709 -33.32 5.52 16.50
C TYR A 709 -32.52 6.14 15.37
N ASN A 710 -32.90 5.82 14.13
CA ASN A 710 -32.33 6.39 12.91
C ASN A 710 -33.44 7.14 12.18
N ILE A 711 -33.28 8.44 11.97
CA ILE A 711 -34.26 9.29 11.30
C ILE A 711 -33.59 9.96 10.11
N THR A 712 -34.13 9.76 8.92
CA THR A 712 -33.70 10.45 7.71
C THR A 712 -34.68 11.58 7.40
N ILE A 713 -34.18 12.81 7.33
CA ILE A 713 -34.96 14.01 7.01
C ILE A 713 -34.62 14.44 5.58
N THR A 714 -35.60 14.49 4.70
CA THR A 714 -35.42 14.89 3.29
C THR A 714 -36.23 16.13 2.96
N CYS A 715 -35.74 16.94 2.01
CA CYS A 715 -36.49 18.09 1.51
C CYS A 715 -37.67 17.62 0.63
N GLY A 716 -38.90 17.87 1.08
CA GLY A 716 -40.13 17.60 0.32
C GLY A 716 -40.68 18.84 -0.37
N GLU A 717 -41.35 18.67 -1.51
CA GLU A 717 -42.18 19.73 -2.09
C GLU A 717 -43.31 20.10 -1.11
N ASN A 718 -43.65 21.39 -1.08
CA ASN A 718 -44.53 22.06 -0.11
C ASN A 718 -45.96 21.47 -0.05
N LYS A 719 -46.10 20.26 0.49
CA LYS A 719 -47.34 19.55 0.76
C LYS A 719 -47.22 18.88 2.13
N SER A 720 -48.33 18.87 2.85
CA SER A 720 -48.46 18.45 4.25
C SER A 720 -47.75 17.12 4.56
N PRO A 721 -47.10 16.97 5.73
CA PRO A 721 -46.22 15.84 6.00
C PRO A 721 -47.01 14.52 6.15
N GLU A 722 -46.78 13.56 5.24
CA GLU A 722 -47.19 12.16 5.42
C GLU A 722 -46.10 11.39 6.18
N ARG A 723 -46.49 10.80 7.32
CA ARG A 723 -45.60 10.00 8.19
C ARG A 723 -45.41 8.58 7.64
N THR A 724 -44.17 8.18 7.38
CA THR A 724 -43.79 6.76 7.25
C THR A 724 -42.50 6.49 8.03
N ALA A 725 -42.65 6.15 9.31
CA ALA A 725 -41.57 5.53 10.09
C ALA A 725 -41.70 4.00 9.98
N LYS A 726 -40.73 3.33 9.34
CA LYS A 726 -40.54 1.88 9.48
C LYS A 726 -39.50 1.64 10.57
N ALA A 727 -39.96 1.28 11.77
CA ALA A 727 -39.09 0.66 12.76
C ALA A 727 -38.77 -0.76 12.29
N THR A 728 -37.50 -1.05 12.06
CA THR A 728 -37.03 -2.43 11.89
C THR A 728 -36.47 -2.85 13.25
N ILE A 729 -37.12 -3.83 13.89
CA ILE A 729 -36.75 -4.38 15.20
C ILE A 729 -35.56 -5.31 15.07
#